data_AF-A0AAD5VKE0-F1
#
_entry.id   AF-A0AAD5VKE0-F1
#
_cell.length_a   1.000
_cell.length_b   1.000
_cell.length_c   1.000
_cell.angle_alpha   90.00
_cell.angle_beta   90.00
_cell.angle_gamma   90.00
#
_symmetry.space_group_name_H-M   'P 1'
#
loop_
_entity.id
_entity.type
_entity.pdbx_description
1 polymer ?
#
loop_
_entity_poly.entity_id
_entity_poly.type
_entity_poly.pdbx_seq_one_letter_code
_entity_poly.pdbx_strand_id
1 'polypeptide(L)'
;MSSTAKFSSQTCTLPSLPELFDHNFLECLLPTTNGEEGFEWVNSSPDASVAGGSSELATLKAFKGLNVRSHKSLYRIDALLHDSWSEDPELTLRLIWNLRSIRDGKGEKELFYRAFGWLYEHHPRTAISNLQMVVAPVCQTSRGQSVPHGYWKDLLNILALVTCDEILDFHSRPGNFLRTYTPKNTFSLTKDALEDQTCRQRTKKQHRHHSRLVGKLAISEYRALYIGVARLFAERLRKDIQALDQLRSLDPNSEREQYRAIQQTISLAGKWAPTPGGSHDRVTNISTAICQLLFSTNENAGSDAIGPLPSIAPHPIPGDASNCTIYRSYYQRWILKPLRETLACPEPLMSANRWNEIQYSRVPSLCMARNREHFVLHDPEGFHLHLAQVQSKKRKFSATSFLPHELVAEAAEVQKAWDAAREEEYPKVAAFKRSIADQQLDDNAVRWWHLTSRLDWTSSFPNAIAVYALSESPVSLPEYDKTNVNPIFPSIALSLVLAYLTQPPFDSGFITLSETPTFVRLEGMRESVCLSDLVNDVLSLKVGGNPDLQAVFSRVLLPLAKEHNVPNKDMIKRVYIFSNMHFDHAAGIVTGPWWLNTTSETDRASRWEEIYSDSIVKAFEKAGYDVPEIVFWNMTGERTLRETVEDDLGRKGVRIMSGFSKEMMRSFWDEAQENGRQERLLKFIKDGDAVGVEGSDDEEEWMSLNVMPLEGMRKALFKTSYDGLVVLD
;
A
#
# COMPACT_ATOMS: atom_id res chain seq x y z
N MET A 1 30.37 29.59 -29.15
CA MET A 1 29.40 29.98 -30.20
C MET A 1 28.00 29.72 -29.67
N SER A 2 27.13 30.73 -29.79
CA SER A 2 25.80 30.82 -29.20
C SER A 2 24.92 29.59 -29.49
N SER A 3 24.58 28.80 -28.47
CA SER A 3 23.48 27.85 -28.55
C SER A 3 22.18 28.64 -28.47
N THR A 4 21.67 29.07 -29.61
CA THR A 4 20.32 29.63 -29.72
C THR A 4 19.34 28.55 -29.26
N ALA A 5 18.72 28.77 -28.09
CA ALA A 5 17.63 27.93 -27.62
C ALA A 5 16.53 27.95 -28.70
N LYS A 6 16.37 26.85 -29.43
CA LYS A 6 15.28 26.70 -30.40
C LYS A 6 13.97 26.82 -29.64
N PHE A 7 13.23 27.91 -29.86
CA PHE A 7 11.91 28.15 -29.31
C PHE A 7 11.00 26.95 -29.59
N SER A 8 10.11 26.63 -28.63
CA SER A 8 9.11 25.56 -28.78
C SER A 8 8.35 25.70 -30.10
N SER A 9 8.38 24.66 -30.95
CA SER A 9 7.66 24.59 -32.23
C SER A 9 6.13 24.40 -32.09
N GLN A 10 5.60 24.48 -30.87
CA GLN A 10 4.18 24.24 -30.59
C GLN A 10 3.34 25.45 -30.99
N THR A 11 2.33 25.22 -31.85
CA THR A 11 1.26 26.20 -32.10
C THR A 11 0.46 26.40 -30.82
N CYS A 12 0.61 27.58 -30.22
CA CYS A 12 0.01 27.90 -28.92
C CYS A 12 -1.27 28.74 -29.01
N THR A 13 -1.71 29.13 -30.21
CA THR A 13 -2.97 29.85 -30.44
C THR A 13 -4.18 28.96 -30.22
N LEU A 14 -5.33 29.57 -29.90
CA LEU A 14 -6.64 28.92 -29.78
C LEU A 14 -7.61 29.56 -30.79
N PRO A 15 -8.67 28.85 -31.23
CA PRO A 15 -9.77 29.47 -31.95
C PRO A 15 -10.45 30.53 -31.06
N SER A 16 -11.28 31.40 -31.66
CA SER A 16 -12.08 32.36 -30.89
C SER A 16 -13.06 31.61 -29.97
N LEU A 17 -12.98 31.88 -28.66
CA LEU A 17 -13.80 31.27 -27.62
C LEU A 17 -14.44 32.38 -26.78
N PRO A 18 -15.52 33.04 -27.25
CA PRO A 18 -16.17 34.12 -26.50
C PRO A 18 -16.70 33.64 -25.14
N GLU A 19 -17.17 32.40 -25.07
CA GLU A 19 -17.73 31.78 -23.86
C GLU A 19 -16.68 31.57 -22.76
N LEU A 20 -15.38 31.64 -23.10
CA LEU A 20 -14.30 31.54 -22.12
C LEU A 20 -14.44 32.59 -21.01
N PHE A 21 -14.93 33.79 -21.36
CA PHE A 21 -15.09 34.92 -20.45
C PHE A 21 -16.51 35.05 -19.87
N ASP A 22 -17.45 34.19 -20.27
CA ASP A 22 -18.85 34.23 -19.83
C ASP A 22 -19.05 33.34 -18.59
N HIS A 23 -19.51 33.91 -17.47
CA HIS A 23 -19.84 33.16 -16.25
C HIS A 23 -20.94 32.12 -16.46
N ASN A 24 -21.84 32.36 -17.42
CA ASN A 24 -22.93 31.45 -17.77
C ASN A 24 -22.58 30.55 -18.96
N PHE A 25 -21.29 30.31 -19.25
CA PHE A 25 -20.86 29.49 -20.38
C PHE A 25 -21.53 28.11 -20.44
N LEU A 26 -21.87 27.54 -19.27
CA LEU A 26 -22.55 26.25 -19.21
C LEU A 26 -23.98 26.33 -19.74
N GLU A 27 -24.74 27.37 -19.42
CA GLU A 27 -26.08 27.60 -19.99
C GLU A 27 -26.02 27.89 -21.48
N CYS A 28 -25.01 28.67 -21.90
CA CYS A 28 -24.81 29.02 -23.30
C CYS A 28 -24.43 27.80 -24.17
N LEU A 29 -23.64 26.87 -23.63
CA LEU A 29 -23.15 25.71 -24.37
C LEU A 29 -23.99 24.45 -24.18
N LEU A 30 -24.66 24.29 -23.04
CA LEU A 30 -25.46 23.13 -22.65
C LEU A 30 -26.78 23.60 -21.97
N PRO A 31 -27.74 24.16 -22.73
CA PRO A 31 -28.99 24.68 -22.17
C PRO A 31 -29.86 23.55 -21.56
N THR A 32 -30.59 23.86 -20.49
CA THR A 32 -31.54 22.92 -19.87
C THR A 32 -32.74 22.66 -20.79
N THR A 33 -33.16 21.40 -20.91
CA THR A 33 -34.40 21.02 -21.58
C THR A 33 -35.61 21.30 -20.68
N ASN A 34 -35.87 22.57 -20.37
CA ASN A 34 -37.11 22.97 -19.71
C ASN A 34 -38.16 23.33 -20.77
N GLY A 35 -38.93 22.32 -21.17
CA GLY A 35 -40.16 22.46 -21.94
C GLY A 35 -41.17 21.40 -21.48
N GLU A 36 -42.04 21.80 -20.54
CA GLU A 36 -43.38 21.27 -20.30
C GLU A 36 -43.58 19.73 -20.38
N GLU A 37 -43.30 19.02 -19.29
CA GLU A 37 -44.18 17.94 -18.81
C GLU A 37 -43.90 17.75 -17.31
N GLY A 38 -44.79 18.27 -16.47
CA GLY A 38 -44.71 18.12 -15.03
C GLY A 38 -44.90 16.66 -14.65
N PHE A 39 -43.82 15.96 -14.32
CA PHE A 39 -43.90 14.75 -13.53
C PHE A 39 -44.03 15.14 -12.06
N GLU A 40 -45.23 14.95 -11.51
CA GLU A 40 -45.49 15.07 -10.07
C GLU A 40 -44.59 14.11 -9.28
N TRP A 41 -43.76 14.67 -8.41
CA TRP A 41 -43.04 13.92 -7.40
C TRP A 41 -44.03 13.30 -6.41
N VAL A 42 -44.24 11.98 -6.51
CA VAL A 42 -44.89 11.23 -5.43
C VAL A 42 -43.88 11.11 -4.29
N ASN A 43 -44.03 11.95 -3.27
CA ASN A 43 -43.40 11.76 -1.97
C ASN A 43 -43.97 10.50 -1.31
N SER A 44 -43.40 9.33 -1.58
CA SER A 44 -43.63 8.13 -0.77
C SER A 44 -42.44 7.93 0.18
N SER A 45 -42.65 8.30 1.44
CA SER A 45 -41.85 7.80 2.56
C SER A 45 -41.92 6.26 2.57
N PRO A 46 -40.82 5.53 2.80
CA PRO A 46 -40.83 4.08 2.65
C PRO A 46 -41.43 3.42 3.89
N ASP A 47 -42.73 3.13 3.83
CA ASP A 47 -43.34 2.11 4.68
C ASP A 47 -43.18 0.72 4.06
N ALA A 48 -42.82 -0.23 4.91
CA ALA A 48 -42.49 -1.60 4.58
C ALA A 48 -43.70 -2.43 4.09
N SER A 49 -43.39 -3.55 3.43
CA SER A 49 -44.24 -4.69 2.96
C SER A 49 -44.59 -4.64 1.46
N VAL A 50 -44.48 -5.70 0.63
CA VAL A 50 -44.26 -7.14 0.82
C VAL A 50 -43.95 -7.83 -0.54
N ALA A 51 -43.24 -8.97 -0.47
CA ALA A 51 -43.20 -10.11 -1.40
C ALA A 51 -42.45 -10.06 -2.75
N GLY A 52 -41.48 -10.99 -2.90
CA GLY A 52 -41.55 -11.96 -4.01
C GLY A 52 -40.47 -11.92 -5.10
N GLY A 53 -39.17 -11.85 -4.74
CA GLY A 53 -38.08 -12.13 -5.70
C GLY A 53 -36.77 -11.48 -5.30
N SER A 54 -35.68 -12.25 -5.23
CA SER A 54 -34.34 -11.80 -4.82
C SER A 54 -33.64 -10.93 -5.89
N SER A 55 -34.22 -9.77 -6.21
CA SER A 55 -33.62 -8.78 -7.12
C SER A 55 -32.80 -7.79 -6.29
N GLU A 56 -31.50 -8.03 -6.18
CA GLU A 56 -30.57 -7.07 -5.57
C GLU A 56 -30.64 -5.70 -6.29
N LEU A 57 -30.78 -4.61 -5.54
CA LEU A 57 -30.85 -3.21 -6.00
C LEU A 57 -29.73 -2.90 -7.01
N ALA A 58 -30.04 -2.20 -8.10
CA ALA A 58 -29.09 -1.87 -9.16
C ALA A 58 -27.95 -0.99 -8.63
N THR A 59 -28.26 -0.04 -7.75
CA THR A 59 -27.27 0.80 -7.06
C THR A 59 -26.33 -0.03 -6.18
N LEU A 60 -26.85 -1.03 -5.47
CA LEU A 60 -26.05 -1.96 -4.66
C LEU A 60 -25.17 -2.85 -5.54
N LYS A 61 -25.70 -3.33 -6.67
CA LYS A 61 -24.93 -4.08 -7.68
C LYS A 61 -23.80 -3.23 -8.25
N ALA A 62 -24.05 -1.97 -8.58
CA ALA A 62 -23.03 -1.03 -9.03
C ALA A 62 -21.97 -0.78 -7.94
N PHE A 63 -22.40 -0.58 -6.68
CA PHE A 63 -21.49 -0.34 -5.56
C PHE A 63 -20.54 -1.52 -5.33
N LYS A 64 -21.03 -2.76 -5.43
CA LYS A 64 -20.24 -3.99 -5.35
C LYS A 64 -19.41 -4.24 -6.61
N GLY A 65 -20.00 -4.04 -7.77
CA GLY A 65 -19.43 -4.35 -9.09
C GLY A 65 -18.31 -3.41 -9.51
N LEU A 66 -18.35 -2.15 -9.08
CA LEU A 66 -17.31 -1.16 -9.36
C LEU A 66 -16.17 -1.26 -8.34
N ASN A 67 -15.34 -2.31 -8.48
CA ASN A 67 -14.18 -2.60 -7.64
C ASN A 67 -12.99 -3.12 -8.49
N VAL A 68 -11.76 -2.71 -8.19
CA VAL A 68 -10.54 -3.09 -8.92
C VAL A 68 -10.13 -4.56 -8.74
N ARG A 69 -10.53 -5.23 -7.65
CA ARG A 69 -10.21 -6.66 -7.43
C ARG A 69 -10.88 -7.60 -8.46
N SER A 70 -11.85 -7.10 -9.20
CA SER A 70 -12.46 -7.82 -10.30
C SER A 70 -11.91 -7.25 -11.60
N HIS A 71 -11.07 -8.02 -12.31
CA HIS A 71 -10.63 -7.68 -13.68
C HIS A 71 -11.82 -7.39 -14.61
N LYS A 72 -13.02 -7.84 -14.20
CA LYS A 72 -14.28 -7.74 -14.90
C LYS A 72 -15.04 -6.41 -14.79
N SER A 73 -14.61 -5.50 -13.92
CA SER A 73 -15.38 -4.30 -13.61
C SER A 73 -15.43 -3.28 -14.76
N LEU A 74 -14.34 -3.10 -15.52
CA LEU A 74 -14.30 -2.09 -16.59
C LEU A 74 -15.29 -2.36 -17.73
N TYR A 75 -15.47 -3.62 -18.12
CA TYR A 75 -16.36 -3.97 -19.23
C TYR A 75 -17.84 -3.92 -18.84
N ARG A 76 -18.14 -3.75 -17.54
CA ARG A 76 -19.50 -3.63 -17.02
C ARG A 76 -19.81 -2.22 -16.53
N ILE A 77 -18.88 -1.26 -16.61
CA ILE A 77 -19.10 0.11 -16.12
C ILE A 77 -20.35 0.70 -16.74
N ASP A 78 -20.46 0.58 -18.07
CA ASP A 78 -21.58 1.12 -18.84
C ASP A 78 -22.92 0.58 -18.33
N ALA A 79 -23.12 -0.74 -18.36
CA ALA A 79 -24.33 -1.38 -17.88
C ALA A 79 -24.62 -1.10 -16.39
N LEU A 80 -23.62 -1.16 -15.52
CA LEU A 80 -23.80 -0.94 -14.08
C LEU A 80 -24.20 0.50 -13.77
N LEU A 81 -23.61 1.48 -14.45
CA LEU A 81 -23.95 2.89 -14.25
C LEU A 81 -25.29 3.23 -14.89
N HIS A 82 -25.63 2.65 -16.04
CA HIS A 82 -26.92 2.83 -16.68
C HIS A 82 -28.07 2.31 -15.80
N ASP A 83 -27.95 1.08 -15.29
CA ASP A 83 -28.95 0.48 -14.40
C ASP A 83 -29.06 1.25 -13.07
N SER A 84 -27.92 1.65 -12.50
CA SER A 84 -27.87 2.42 -11.24
C SER A 84 -28.46 3.82 -11.41
N TRP A 85 -28.16 4.51 -12.51
CA TRP A 85 -28.67 5.85 -12.79
C TRP A 85 -30.17 5.85 -13.01
N SER A 86 -30.68 4.83 -13.70
CA SER A 86 -32.13 4.65 -13.90
C SER A 86 -32.88 4.39 -12.58
N GLU A 87 -32.20 3.82 -11.58
CA GLU A 87 -32.75 3.60 -10.24
C GLU A 87 -32.66 4.86 -9.35
N ASP A 88 -31.48 5.47 -9.24
CA ASP A 88 -31.23 6.67 -8.44
C ASP A 88 -30.03 7.47 -8.98
N PRO A 89 -30.27 8.56 -9.72
CA PRO A 89 -29.21 9.43 -10.25
C PRO A 89 -28.32 10.06 -9.17
N GLU A 90 -28.89 10.48 -8.03
CA GLU A 90 -28.13 11.16 -6.98
C GLU A 90 -27.17 10.17 -6.30
N LEU A 91 -27.68 8.99 -5.96
CA LEU A 91 -26.87 7.95 -5.34
C LEU A 91 -25.81 7.41 -6.30
N THR A 92 -26.12 7.33 -7.60
CA THR A 92 -25.15 6.98 -8.64
C THR A 92 -24.06 8.05 -8.78
N LEU A 93 -24.40 9.34 -8.70
CA LEU A 93 -23.44 10.43 -8.72
C LEU A 93 -22.50 10.36 -7.50
N ARG A 94 -23.04 10.13 -6.29
CA ARG A 94 -22.25 9.90 -5.07
C ARG A 94 -21.33 8.69 -5.22
N LEU A 95 -21.79 7.63 -5.87
CA LEU A 95 -20.99 6.44 -6.17
C LEU A 95 -19.80 6.77 -7.08
N ILE A 96 -20.01 7.54 -8.16
CA ILE A 96 -18.92 7.96 -9.06
C ILE A 96 -17.85 8.74 -8.29
N TRP A 97 -18.23 9.68 -7.42
CA TRP A 97 -17.28 10.43 -6.59
C TRP A 97 -16.65 9.57 -5.48
N ASN A 98 -17.37 8.57 -4.97
CA ASN A 98 -16.83 7.58 -4.05
C ASN A 98 -15.71 6.75 -4.69
N LEU A 99 -15.79 6.43 -6.00
CA LEU A 99 -14.68 5.79 -6.70
C LEU A 99 -13.42 6.63 -6.60
N ARG A 100 -13.50 7.95 -6.80
CA ARG A 100 -12.32 8.82 -6.74
C ARG A 100 -11.80 9.05 -5.34
N SER A 101 -12.69 9.27 -4.37
CA SER A 101 -12.30 9.89 -3.11
C SER A 101 -11.21 9.09 -2.39
N ILE A 102 -10.05 9.73 -2.15
CA ILE A 102 -8.89 9.09 -1.49
C ILE A 102 -9.15 8.87 0.01
N ARG A 103 -9.90 9.77 0.62
CA ARG A 103 -10.15 9.78 2.07
C ARG A 103 -11.43 9.04 2.40
N ASP A 104 -12.51 9.38 1.71
CA ASP A 104 -13.85 8.92 2.06
C ASP A 104 -14.36 7.76 1.23
N GLY A 105 -13.68 7.43 0.14
CA GLY A 105 -14.08 6.39 -0.80
C GLY A 105 -12.95 5.44 -1.16
N LYS A 106 -13.02 4.89 -2.38
CA LYS A 106 -12.18 3.77 -2.82
C LYS A 106 -10.80 4.21 -3.34
N GLY A 107 -10.61 5.49 -3.67
CA GLY A 107 -9.33 6.00 -4.20
C GLY A 107 -8.96 5.49 -5.60
N GLU A 108 -9.92 4.93 -6.35
CA GLU A 108 -9.75 4.24 -7.62
C GLU A 108 -9.77 5.20 -8.80
N LYS A 109 -8.60 5.77 -9.08
CA LYS A 109 -8.42 6.80 -10.12
C LYS A 109 -8.85 6.36 -11.53
N GLU A 110 -8.44 5.18 -11.99
CA GLU A 110 -8.76 4.74 -13.36
C GLU A 110 -10.25 4.46 -13.51
N LEU A 111 -10.87 3.77 -12.55
CA LEU A 111 -12.32 3.53 -12.54
C LEU A 111 -13.10 4.84 -12.53
N PHE A 112 -12.67 5.80 -11.72
CA PHE A 112 -13.27 7.13 -11.71
C PHE A 112 -13.21 7.81 -13.07
N TYR A 113 -12.07 7.79 -13.79
CA TYR A 113 -12.01 8.43 -15.11
C TYR A 113 -12.96 7.78 -16.12
N ARG A 114 -13.15 6.46 -16.04
CA ARG A 114 -14.11 5.76 -16.91
C ARG A 114 -15.55 6.09 -16.54
N ALA A 115 -15.87 6.07 -15.25
CA ALA A 115 -17.20 6.41 -14.75
C ALA A 115 -17.55 7.88 -15.01
N PHE A 116 -16.58 8.80 -14.84
CA PHE A 116 -16.72 10.20 -15.23
C PHE A 116 -16.88 10.34 -16.75
N GLY A 117 -16.16 9.55 -17.54
CA GLY A 117 -16.33 9.50 -19.00
C GLY A 117 -17.74 9.11 -19.40
N TRP A 118 -18.30 8.07 -18.77
CA TRP A 118 -19.69 7.65 -18.97
C TRP A 118 -20.67 8.76 -18.59
N LEU A 119 -20.48 9.40 -17.42
CA LEU A 119 -21.30 10.53 -16.97
C LEU A 119 -21.20 11.72 -17.93
N TYR A 120 -20.01 12.01 -18.43
CA TYR A 120 -19.79 13.11 -19.38
C TYR A 120 -20.42 12.84 -20.76
N GLU A 121 -20.49 11.58 -21.19
CA GLU A 121 -21.15 11.20 -22.45
C GLU A 121 -22.68 11.25 -22.36
N HIS A 122 -23.26 10.82 -21.23
CA HIS A 122 -24.71 10.69 -21.06
C HIS A 122 -25.36 11.91 -20.37
N HIS A 123 -24.65 12.54 -19.44
CA HIS A 123 -25.10 13.64 -18.57
C HIS A 123 -24.01 14.74 -18.46
N PRO A 124 -23.65 15.40 -19.59
CA PRO A 124 -22.50 16.31 -19.65
C PRO A 124 -22.62 17.51 -18.72
N ARG A 125 -23.83 18.05 -18.51
CA ARG A 125 -24.06 19.22 -17.66
C ARG A 125 -23.83 18.87 -16.19
N THR A 126 -24.32 17.70 -15.77
CA THR A 126 -24.08 17.12 -14.45
C THR A 126 -22.59 16.84 -14.25
N ALA A 127 -21.92 16.24 -15.24
CA ALA A 127 -20.48 15.94 -15.14
C ALA A 127 -19.64 17.20 -14.94
N ILE A 128 -19.88 18.25 -15.73
CA ILE A 128 -19.07 19.47 -15.73
C ILE A 128 -19.32 20.30 -14.46
N SER A 129 -20.58 20.42 -14.03
CA SER A 129 -20.95 21.23 -12.84
C SER A 129 -20.32 20.70 -11.55
N ASN A 130 -20.09 19.38 -11.47
CA ASN A 130 -19.50 18.75 -10.30
C ASN A 130 -17.96 18.69 -10.33
N LEU A 131 -17.28 19.13 -11.40
CA LEU A 131 -15.81 19.10 -11.49
C LEU A 131 -15.11 19.76 -10.30
N GLN A 132 -15.70 20.84 -9.76
CA GLN A 132 -15.18 21.54 -8.59
C GLN A 132 -15.05 20.63 -7.37
N MET A 133 -15.94 19.64 -7.20
CA MET A 133 -15.93 18.72 -6.06
C MET A 133 -14.69 17.81 -6.06
N VAL A 134 -14.02 17.63 -7.21
CA VAL A 134 -12.75 16.90 -7.27
C VAL A 134 -11.64 17.62 -6.49
N VAL A 135 -11.68 18.96 -6.45
CA VAL A 135 -10.60 19.82 -5.91
C VAL A 135 -11.03 20.67 -4.71
N ALA A 136 -12.32 20.75 -4.41
CA ALA A 136 -12.86 21.43 -3.25
C ALA A 136 -12.49 20.68 -1.95
N PRO A 137 -12.03 21.37 -0.90
CA PRO A 137 -11.60 20.73 0.35
C PRO A 137 -12.79 20.30 1.21
N VAL A 138 -13.52 19.26 0.80
CA VAL A 138 -14.78 18.81 1.42
C VAL A 138 -14.62 17.59 2.35
N CYS A 139 -13.53 16.83 2.25
CA CYS A 139 -13.27 15.67 3.12
C CYS A 139 -12.56 16.13 4.40
N GLN A 140 -12.96 15.64 5.57
CA GLN A 140 -12.27 15.92 6.84
C GLN A 140 -11.24 14.84 7.17
N THR A 141 -10.09 15.24 7.70
CA THR A 141 -9.07 14.33 8.22
C THR A 141 -9.19 14.19 9.74
N SER A 142 -8.63 13.12 10.32
CA SER A 142 -8.55 12.93 11.78
C SER A 142 -7.81 14.05 12.52
N ARG A 143 -7.10 14.92 11.79
CA ARG A 143 -6.40 16.11 12.32
C ARG A 143 -7.18 17.41 12.12
N GLY A 144 -8.46 17.34 11.74
CA GLY A 144 -9.32 18.50 11.49
C GLY A 144 -9.00 19.30 10.23
N GLN A 145 -8.14 18.78 9.34
CA GLN A 145 -7.82 19.45 8.07
C GLN A 145 -8.81 19.03 7.00
N SER A 146 -9.30 20.01 6.24
CA SER A 146 -10.19 19.78 5.09
C SER A 146 -9.37 19.58 3.81
N VAL A 147 -9.65 18.48 3.09
CA VAL A 147 -8.90 18.03 1.91
C VAL A 147 -9.84 17.61 0.79
N PRO A 148 -9.41 17.67 -0.47
CA PRO A 148 -10.27 17.31 -1.61
C PRO A 148 -10.47 15.81 -1.80
N HIS A 149 -11.54 15.43 -2.51
CA HIS A 149 -11.75 14.05 -2.95
C HIS A 149 -10.61 13.55 -3.85
N GLY A 150 -10.09 14.44 -4.71
CA GLY A 150 -9.02 14.12 -5.65
C GLY A 150 -7.89 15.15 -5.67
N TYR A 151 -7.23 15.26 -6.82
CA TYR A 151 -6.12 16.18 -7.06
C TYR A 151 -6.44 17.06 -8.27
N TRP A 152 -5.85 18.26 -8.31
CA TRP A 152 -5.85 19.14 -9.48
C TRP A 152 -5.37 18.46 -10.77
N LYS A 153 -4.47 17.45 -10.64
CA LYS A 153 -4.04 16.63 -11.79
C LYS A 153 -5.19 15.86 -12.44
N ASP A 154 -6.23 15.51 -11.70
CA ASP A 154 -7.35 14.74 -12.24
C ASP A 154 -8.11 15.53 -13.29
N LEU A 155 -8.34 16.82 -13.05
CA LEU A 155 -8.96 17.73 -14.04
C LEU A 155 -8.19 17.71 -15.37
N LEU A 156 -6.86 17.79 -15.29
CA LEU A 156 -6.01 17.73 -16.49
C LEU A 156 -5.99 16.35 -17.15
N ASN A 157 -6.08 15.26 -16.38
CA ASN A 157 -6.11 13.91 -16.95
C ASN A 157 -7.46 13.65 -17.62
N ILE A 158 -8.57 14.04 -17.00
CA ILE A 158 -9.92 13.97 -17.60
C ILE A 158 -9.88 14.73 -18.93
N LEU A 159 -9.47 15.99 -18.91
CA LEU A 159 -9.40 16.80 -20.13
C LEU A 159 -8.54 16.14 -21.21
N ALA A 160 -7.33 15.70 -20.87
CA ALA A 160 -6.42 15.07 -21.84
C ALA A 160 -6.94 13.73 -22.37
N LEU A 161 -7.63 12.92 -21.56
CA LEU A 161 -8.25 11.68 -21.99
C LEU A 161 -9.40 11.96 -22.96
N VAL A 162 -10.25 12.97 -22.71
CA VAL A 162 -11.30 13.38 -23.65
C VAL A 162 -10.69 13.95 -24.94
N THR A 163 -9.65 14.77 -24.85
CA THR A 163 -8.95 15.30 -26.03
C THR A 163 -8.31 14.19 -26.87
N CYS A 164 -7.88 13.09 -26.24
CA CYS A 164 -7.25 11.97 -26.92
C CYS A 164 -8.22 10.89 -27.41
N ASP A 165 -9.53 11.01 -27.14
CA ASP A 165 -10.53 9.97 -27.37
C ASP A 165 -10.25 8.68 -26.58
N GLU A 166 -9.61 8.82 -25.40
CA GLU A 166 -9.17 7.71 -24.57
C GLU A 166 -10.01 7.54 -23.30
N ILE A 167 -10.95 8.45 -22.99
CA ILE A 167 -11.71 8.41 -21.71
C ILE A 167 -12.63 7.19 -21.60
N LEU A 168 -13.17 6.70 -22.71
CA LEU A 168 -14.03 5.51 -22.81
C LEU A 168 -13.29 4.29 -23.39
N ASP A 169 -11.97 4.36 -23.63
CA ASP A 169 -11.19 3.19 -24.08
C ASP A 169 -11.00 2.16 -22.96
N PHE A 170 -11.93 1.19 -22.88
CA PHE A 170 -11.91 0.11 -21.90
C PHE A 170 -10.85 -0.98 -22.19
N HIS A 171 -10.19 -0.95 -23.35
CA HIS A 171 -9.23 -1.97 -23.79
C HIS A 171 -7.77 -1.62 -23.44
N SER A 172 -7.41 -0.32 -23.42
CA SER A 172 -6.05 0.12 -23.07
C SER A 172 -5.92 0.49 -21.58
N ARG A 173 -5.24 -0.34 -20.77
CA ARG A 173 -4.94 -0.04 -19.35
C ARG A 173 -3.46 0.28 -19.08
N PRO A 174 -3.10 1.47 -18.54
CA PRO A 174 -3.90 2.70 -18.57
C PRO A 174 -3.99 3.23 -20.02
N GLY A 175 -4.83 4.24 -20.26
CA GLY A 175 -4.90 4.94 -21.55
C GLY A 175 -3.50 5.36 -22.03
N ASN A 176 -3.26 5.35 -23.34
CA ASN A 176 -1.93 5.59 -23.92
C ASN A 176 -1.32 6.94 -23.48
N PHE A 177 -2.14 7.96 -23.21
CA PHE A 177 -1.69 9.24 -22.63
C PHE A 177 -1.15 9.10 -21.20
N LEU A 178 -1.78 8.24 -20.38
CA LEU A 178 -1.39 8.00 -19.00
C LEU A 178 -0.21 7.00 -18.88
N ARG A 179 0.11 6.26 -19.96
CA ARG A 179 1.30 5.41 -20.05
C ARG A 179 2.55 6.27 -20.24
N THR A 180 3.41 6.35 -19.22
CA THR A 180 4.80 6.79 -19.39
C THR A 180 5.64 5.63 -19.97
N TYR A 181 5.48 5.33 -21.25
CA TYR A 181 6.42 4.48 -21.98
C TYR A 181 7.42 5.37 -22.73
N THR A 182 8.69 5.29 -22.34
CA THR A 182 9.81 5.79 -23.13
C THR A 182 10.37 4.60 -23.91
N PRO A 183 10.21 4.52 -25.23
CA PRO A 183 10.89 3.50 -26.01
C PRO A 183 12.40 3.69 -25.83
N LYS A 184 13.12 2.62 -25.49
CA LYS A 184 14.58 2.59 -25.65
C LYS A 184 14.84 2.59 -27.16
N ASN A 185 15.19 3.74 -27.72
CA ASN A 185 15.52 3.83 -29.14
C ASN A 185 16.89 3.18 -29.39
N THR A 186 16.89 2.05 -30.08
CA THR A 186 18.05 1.46 -30.76
C THR A 186 18.06 2.00 -32.20
N PHE A 187 18.83 3.07 -32.46
CA PHE A 187 19.09 3.51 -33.83
C PHE A 187 20.58 3.79 -34.07
N SER A 188 21.07 3.23 -35.17
CA SER A 188 22.37 3.48 -35.78
C SER A 188 22.23 4.61 -36.80
N LEU A 189 22.18 5.85 -36.31
CA LEU A 189 22.21 7.07 -37.15
C LEU A 189 23.24 8.03 -36.55
N THR A 190 23.85 8.88 -37.39
CA THR A 190 24.71 9.97 -36.91
C THR A 190 23.89 10.97 -36.09
N LYS A 191 24.52 11.57 -35.08
CA LYS A 191 23.86 12.45 -34.09
C LYS A 191 23.03 13.56 -34.73
N ASP A 192 23.54 14.20 -35.78
CA ASP A 192 22.88 15.32 -36.46
C ASP A 192 21.67 14.89 -37.31
N ALA A 193 21.77 13.76 -38.02
CA ALA A 193 20.67 13.21 -38.80
C ALA A 193 19.52 12.71 -37.91
N LEU A 194 19.87 12.14 -36.75
CA LEU A 194 18.91 11.76 -35.71
C LEU A 194 18.23 12.99 -35.10
N GLU A 195 18.96 14.07 -34.83
CA GLU A 195 18.41 15.33 -34.31
C GLU A 195 17.42 15.98 -35.30
N ASP A 196 17.73 16.01 -36.59
CA ASP A 196 16.83 16.56 -37.60
C ASP A 196 15.58 15.69 -37.83
N GLN A 197 15.73 14.37 -37.89
CA GLN A 197 14.61 13.45 -38.03
C GLN A 197 13.67 13.52 -36.81
N THR A 198 14.24 13.54 -35.60
CA THR A 198 13.46 13.66 -34.35
C THR A 198 12.78 15.03 -34.24
N CYS A 199 13.42 16.11 -34.70
CA CYS A 199 12.79 17.44 -34.80
C CYS A 199 11.56 17.41 -35.72
N ARG A 200 11.69 16.87 -36.94
CA ARG A 200 10.57 16.76 -37.90
C ARG A 200 9.41 15.91 -37.35
N GLN A 201 9.72 14.80 -36.69
CA GLN A 201 8.71 13.95 -36.05
C GLN A 201 7.98 14.67 -34.91
N ARG A 202 8.69 15.46 -34.09
CA ARG A 202 8.10 16.28 -33.03
C ARG A 202 7.14 17.32 -33.58
N THR A 203 7.52 18.04 -34.64
CA THR A 203 6.66 19.05 -35.29
C THR A 203 5.40 18.42 -35.87
N LYS A 204 5.51 17.30 -36.59
CA LYS A 204 4.35 16.55 -37.11
C LYS A 204 3.40 16.12 -35.99
N LYS A 205 3.95 15.60 -34.89
CA LYS A 205 3.16 15.18 -33.72
C LYS A 205 2.43 16.36 -33.07
N GLN A 206 3.09 17.50 -32.89
CA GLN A 206 2.49 18.73 -32.36
C GLN A 206 1.38 19.26 -33.26
N HIS A 207 1.60 19.29 -34.58
CA HIS A 207 0.58 19.73 -35.53
C HIS A 207 -0.69 18.85 -35.48
N ARG A 208 -0.51 17.53 -35.35
CA ARG A 208 -1.62 16.58 -35.15
C ARG A 208 -2.38 16.84 -33.85
N HIS A 209 -1.67 17.10 -32.75
CA HIS A 209 -2.31 17.43 -31.47
C HIS A 209 -3.12 18.73 -31.56
N HIS A 210 -2.53 19.78 -32.15
CA HIS A 210 -3.21 21.05 -32.32
C HIS A 210 -4.45 20.92 -33.23
N SER A 211 -4.33 20.21 -34.35
CA SER A 211 -5.47 19.98 -35.27
C SER A 211 -6.61 19.21 -34.58
N ARG A 212 -6.27 18.19 -33.77
CA ARG A 212 -7.27 17.46 -32.98
C ARG A 212 -7.95 18.37 -31.95
N LEU A 213 -7.19 19.19 -31.24
CA LEU A 213 -7.72 20.14 -30.27
C LEU A 213 -8.71 21.11 -30.92
N VAL A 214 -8.35 21.70 -32.07
CA VAL A 214 -9.24 22.62 -32.80
C VAL A 214 -10.54 21.93 -33.20
N GLY A 215 -10.47 20.69 -33.69
CA GLY A 215 -11.67 19.89 -33.98
C GLY A 215 -12.52 19.61 -32.74
N LYS A 216 -11.89 19.30 -31.60
CA LYS A 216 -12.59 19.07 -30.33
C LYS A 216 -13.25 20.35 -29.78
N LEU A 217 -12.60 21.51 -29.89
CA LEU A 217 -13.15 22.79 -29.46
C LEU A 217 -14.38 23.23 -30.27
N ALA A 218 -14.62 22.63 -31.43
CA ALA A 218 -15.85 22.85 -32.20
C ALA A 218 -17.09 22.19 -31.54
N ILE A 219 -16.89 21.17 -30.70
CA ILE A 219 -17.95 20.42 -30.00
C ILE A 219 -18.32 21.17 -28.71
N SER A 220 -19.61 21.45 -28.50
CA SER A 220 -20.10 22.29 -27.38
C SER A 220 -19.80 21.67 -26.00
N GLU A 221 -20.02 20.37 -25.84
CA GLU A 221 -19.77 19.60 -24.62
C GLU A 221 -18.28 19.67 -24.24
N TYR A 222 -17.40 19.46 -25.23
CA TYR A 222 -15.96 19.53 -25.00
C TYR A 222 -15.50 20.94 -24.70
N ARG A 223 -16.06 21.94 -25.39
CA ARG A 223 -15.76 23.35 -25.14
C ARG A 223 -16.16 23.73 -23.71
N ALA A 224 -17.32 23.28 -23.23
CA ALA A 224 -17.77 23.50 -21.86
C ALA A 224 -16.82 22.84 -20.83
N LEU A 225 -16.44 21.57 -21.04
CA LEU A 225 -15.44 20.91 -20.19
C LEU A 225 -14.11 21.65 -20.17
N TYR A 226 -13.62 22.06 -21.35
CA TYR A 226 -12.36 22.77 -21.52
C TYR A 226 -12.35 24.11 -20.76
N ILE A 227 -13.42 24.91 -20.91
CA ILE A 227 -13.60 26.19 -20.22
C ILE A 227 -13.71 25.96 -18.71
N GLY A 228 -14.53 25.00 -18.26
CA GLY A 228 -14.68 24.67 -16.83
C GLY A 228 -13.34 24.33 -16.16
N VAL A 229 -12.52 23.48 -16.78
CA VAL A 229 -11.18 23.17 -16.28
C VAL A 229 -10.26 24.40 -16.29
N ALA A 230 -10.25 25.19 -17.36
CA ALA A 230 -9.42 26.39 -17.45
C ALA A 230 -9.75 27.41 -16.35
N ARG A 231 -11.05 27.64 -16.11
CA ARG A 231 -11.56 28.58 -15.10
C ARG A 231 -11.24 28.14 -13.69
N LEU A 232 -11.45 26.87 -13.35
CA LEU A 232 -11.08 26.33 -12.03
C LEU A 232 -9.59 26.58 -11.70
N PHE A 233 -8.70 26.36 -12.68
CA PHE A 233 -7.28 26.68 -12.51
C PHE A 233 -7.03 28.19 -12.39
N ALA A 234 -7.58 29.01 -13.29
CA ALA A 234 -7.35 30.45 -13.30
C ALA A 234 -7.81 31.11 -11.98
N GLU A 235 -9.02 30.81 -11.52
CA GLU A 235 -9.59 31.34 -10.28
C GLU A 235 -8.76 30.94 -9.05
N ARG A 236 -8.33 29.67 -8.98
CA ARG A 236 -7.53 29.20 -7.85
C ARG A 236 -6.11 29.76 -7.86
N LEU A 237 -5.45 29.81 -9.02
CA LEU A 237 -4.11 30.38 -9.16
C LEU A 237 -4.10 31.86 -8.79
N ARG A 238 -5.16 32.60 -9.13
CA ARG A 238 -5.35 33.98 -8.69
C ARG A 238 -5.37 34.10 -7.17
N LYS A 239 -6.21 33.31 -6.50
CA LYS A 239 -6.28 33.28 -5.02
C LYS A 239 -4.93 32.89 -4.39
N ASP A 240 -4.23 31.91 -4.97
CA ASP A 240 -2.92 31.46 -4.49
C ASP A 240 -1.84 32.55 -4.64
N ILE A 241 -1.85 33.31 -5.73
CA ILE A 241 -0.91 34.44 -5.92
C ILE A 241 -1.22 35.60 -4.98
N GLN A 242 -2.50 35.92 -4.75
CA GLN A 242 -2.88 36.94 -3.77
C GLN A 242 -2.41 36.57 -2.35
N ALA A 243 -2.58 35.30 -1.95
CA ALA A 243 -2.06 34.79 -0.69
C ALA A 243 -0.51 34.86 -0.64
N LEU A 244 0.17 34.58 -1.76
CA LEU A 244 1.62 34.70 -1.85
C LEU A 244 2.12 36.14 -1.70
N ASP A 245 1.42 37.11 -2.30
CA ASP A 245 1.75 38.53 -2.16
C ASP A 245 1.60 38.99 -0.71
N GLN A 246 0.55 38.56 -0.03
CA GLN A 246 0.37 38.81 1.41
C GLN A 246 1.52 38.20 2.22
N LEU A 247 1.93 36.95 1.94
CA LEU A 247 3.08 36.33 2.62
C LEU A 247 4.39 37.11 2.44
N ARG A 248 4.58 37.77 1.30
CA ARG A 248 5.79 38.57 1.04
C ARG A 248 5.81 39.89 1.80
N SER A 249 4.64 40.43 2.13
CA SER A 249 4.53 41.66 2.93
C SER A 249 4.72 41.45 4.43
N LEU A 250 4.65 40.21 4.92
CA LEU A 250 4.76 39.86 6.34
C LEU A 250 6.19 39.43 6.69
N ASP A 251 6.62 39.71 7.93
CA ASP A 251 7.87 39.18 8.46
C ASP A 251 7.63 37.79 9.10
N PRO A 252 8.25 36.70 8.57
CA PRO A 252 8.05 35.35 9.08
C PRO A 252 8.39 35.16 10.57
N ASN A 253 9.23 36.03 11.14
CA ASN A 253 9.65 35.91 12.54
C ASN A 253 8.73 36.66 13.51
N SER A 254 8.19 37.80 13.10
CA SER A 254 7.34 38.65 13.94
C SER A 254 5.88 38.21 13.92
N GLU A 255 5.38 37.69 12.79
CA GLU A 255 3.94 37.40 12.58
C GLU A 255 3.69 35.91 12.23
N ARG A 256 4.29 35.00 13.01
CA ARG A 256 4.33 33.54 12.72
C ARG A 256 2.96 32.89 12.53
N GLU A 257 1.97 33.25 13.33
CA GLU A 257 0.63 32.64 13.27
C GLU A 257 -0.12 33.05 12.00
N GLN A 258 -0.11 34.35 11.69
CA GLN A 258 -0.70 34.90 10.47
C GLN A 258 0.00 34.37 9.22
N TYR A 259 1.34 34.29 9.25
CA TYR A 259 2.12 33.69 8.18
C TYR A 259 1.70 32.22 7.93
N ARG A 260 1.59 31.42 8.99
CA ARG A 260 1.15 30.01 8.88
C ARG A 260 -0.28 29.89 8.37
N ALA A 261 -1.20 30.73 8.85
CA ALA A 261 -2.59 30.72 8.42
C ALA A 261 -2.69 30.98 6.91
N ILE A 262 -2.04 32.03 6.40
CA ILE A 262 -2.04 32.37 4.97
C ILE A 262 -1.34 31.27 4.16
N GLN A 263 -0.21 30.75 4.64
CA GLN A 263 0.50 29.67 3.97
C GLN A 263 -0.36 28.41 3.80
N GLN A 264 -1.21 28.09 4.79
CA GLN A 264 -2.15 26.97 4.71
C GLN A 264 -3.29 27.20 3.72
N THR A 265 -3.60 28.46 3.39
CA THR A 265 -4.61 28.76 2.36
C THR A 265 -4.12 28.44 0.95
N ILE A 266 -2.80 28.47 0.69
CA ILE A 266 -2.23 28.22 -0.65
C ILE A 266 -2.50 26.76 -1.07
N SER A 267 -3.17 26.60 -2.21
CA SER A 267 -3.58 25.28 -2.69
C SER A 267 -2.47 24.54 -3.42
N LEU A 268 -2.71 23.25 -3.68
CA LEU A 268 -1.86 22.43 -4.55
C LEU A 268 -2.10 22.69 -6.06
N ALA A 269 -2.91 23.69 -6.44
CA ALA A 269 -3.14 24.02 -7.84
C ALA A 269 -1.84 24.41 -8.54
N GLY A 270 -1.00 25.28 -7.94
CA GLY A 270 0.28 25.70 -8.53
C GLY A 270 1.25 24.55 -8.82
N LYS A 271 1.21 23.48 -7.99
CA LYS A 271 1.98 22.25 -8.22
C LYS A 271 1.54 21.53 -9.49
N TRP A 272 0.23 21.39 -9.69
CA TRP A 272 -0.36 20.60 -10.78
C TRP A 272 -0.70 21.41 -12.02
N ALA A 273 -0.68 22.74 -11.92
CA ALA A 273 -0.99 23.64 -13.01
C ALA A 273 -0.13 23.32 -14.24
N PRO A 274 -0.74 23.30 -15.44
CA PRO A 274 -0.12 22.76 -16.64
C PRO A 274 1.08 23.62 -17.03
N THR A 275 2.26 23.01 -17.12
CA THR A 275 3.48 23.68 -17.60
C THR A 275 3.36 23.88 -19.11
N PRO A 276 3.59 25.10 -19.65
CA PRO A 276 3.62 25.35 -21.09
C PRO A 276 4.57 24.38 -21.81
N GLY A 277 4.08 23.67 -22.83
CA GLY A 277 4.86 22.67 -23.55
C GLY A 277 5.14 21.37 -22.77
N GLY A 278 4.49 21.18 -21.61
CA GLY A 278 4.47 19.92 -20.85
C GLY A 278 3.53 18.87 -21.45
N SER A 279 3.40 17.71 -20.81
CA SER A 279 2.61 16.58 -21.33
C SER A 279 1.13 16.93 -21.57
N HIS A 280 0.46 17.52 -20.58
CA HIS A 280 -0.95 17.90 -20.69
C HIS A 280 -1.16 19.03 -21.69
N ASP A 281 -0.32 20.06 -21.64
CA ASP A 281 -0.44 21.22 -22.51
C ASP A 281 -0.08 20.91 -23.98
N ARG A 282 0.83 19.96 -24.26
CA ARG A 282 1.12 19.53 -25.64
C ARG A 282 -0.09 18.95 -26.37
N VAL A 283 -1.04 18.38 -25.62
CA VAL A 283 -2.25 17.75 -26.18
C VAL A 283 -3.42 18.72 -26.13
N THR A 284 -3.57 19.47 -25.03
CA THR A 284 -4.76 20.28 -24.75
C THR A 284 -4.57 21.78 -25.01
N ASN A 285 -3.34 22.27 -25.06
CA ASN A 285 -2.99 23.70 -25.10
C ASN A 285 -3.67 24.54 -24.00
N ILE A 286 -4.08 23.90 -22.89
CA ILE A 286 -4.88 24.50 -21.81
C ILE A 286 -4.17 25.66 -21.12
N SER A 287 -2.82 25.69 -21.11
CA SER A 287 -2.09 26.80 -20.52
C SER A 287 -2.38 28.11 -21.25
N THR A 288 -2.72 28.09 -22.55
CA THR A 288 -3.12 29.30 -23.28
C THR A 288 -4.44 29.86 -22.78
N ALA A 289 -5.46 29.02 -22.59
CA ALA A 289 -6.76 29.46 -22.07
C ALA A 289 -6.64 30.00 -20.64
N ILE A 290 -5.88 29.32 -19.78
CA ILE A 290 -5.58 29.80 -18.42
C ILE A 290 -4.87 31.16 -18.48
N CYS A 291 -3.90 31.34 -19.38
CA CYS A 291 -3.23 32.63 -19.57
C CYS A 291 -4.20 33.72 -20.03
N GLN A 292 -5.07 33.43 -21.00
CA GLN A 292 -6.08 34.39 -21.48
C GLN A 292 -7.00 34.84 -20.34
N LEU A 293 -7.43 33.91 -19.48
CA LEU A 293 -8.24 34.21 -18.29
C LEU A 293 -7.48 35.04 -17.23
N LEU A 294 -6.19 34.78 -17.03
CA LEU A 294 -5.40 35.45 -15.99
C LEU A 294 -4.92 36.86 -16.39
N PHE A 295 -4.73 37.10 -17.70
CA PHE A 295 -4.12 38.33 -18.21
C PHE A 295 -5.09 39.22 -19.01
N SER A 296 -6.35 38.81 -19.21
CA SER A 296 -7.32 39.65 -19.93
C SER A 296 -7.66 40.94 -19.16
N THR A 297 -7.66 42.07 -19.87
CA THR A 297 -8.02 43.41 -19.36
C THR A 297 -9.44 43.80 -19.78
N ASN A 298 -10.40 42.86 -19.78
CA ASN A 298 -11.71 43.10 -20.40
C ASN A 298 -12.52 44.15 -19.61
N GLU A 299 -12.59 45.38 -20.12
CA GLU A 299 -13.30 46.52 -19.53
C GLU A 299 -14.82 46.30 -19.44
N ASN A 300 -15.38 45.37 -20.24
CA ASN A 300 -16.81 45.03 -20.28
C ASN A 300 -17.23 43.94 -19.28
N ALA A 301 -16.31 43.37 -18.50
CA ALA A 301 -16.58 42.18 -17.67
C ALA A 301 -17.15 42.48 -16.26
N GLY A 302 -17.59 43.71 -15.99
CA GLY A 302 -18.14 44.10 -14.68
C GLY A 302 -17.15 43.94 -13.52
N SER A 303 -17.63 44.03 -12.27
CA SER A 303 -16.82 43.83 -11.05
C SER A 303 -16.21 42.42 -10.92
N ASP A 304 -16.64 41.48 -11.77
CA ASP A 304 -16.34 40.05 -11.71
C ASP A 304 -15.39 39.58 -12.82
N ALA A 305 -14.75 40.52 -13.52
CA ALA A 305 -13.64 40.23 -14.42
C ALA A 305 -12.52 39.54 -13.63
N ILE A 306 -11.99 38.43 -14.16
CA ILE A 306 -10.68 37.90 -13.73
C ILE A 306 -9.63 38.89 -14.28
N GLY A 307 -9.58 40.10 -13.71
CA GLY A 307 -8.65 41.17 -14.07
C GLY A 307 -7.17 40.77 -13.95
N PRO A 308 -6.25 41.64 -14.40
CA PRO A 308 -4.87 41.26 -14.67
C PRO A 308 -4.10 40.92 -13.38
N LEU A 309 -3.35 39.83 -13.39
CA LEU A 309 -2.29 39.54 -12.40
C LEU A 309 -0.93 39.45 -13.10
N PRO A 310 0.22 39.84 -12.50
CA PRO A 310 0.42 40.25 -11.10
C PRO A 310 1.17 41.59 -10.90
N SER A 311 1.01 42.16 -9.69
CA SER A 311 1.84 43.15 -8.95
C SER A 311 3.37 42.95 -9.01
N ILE A 312 3.80 41.76 -9.44
CA ILE A 312 5.17 41.22 -9.43
C ILE A 312 5.92 41.46 -10.75
N ALA A 313 5.21 41.67 -11.86
CA ALA A 313 5.87 41.91 -13.13
C ALA A 313 6.51 43.32 -13.12
N PRO A 314 7.83 43.46 -13.33
CA PRO A 314 8.49 44.76 -13.31
C PRO A 314 8.07 45.68 -14.48
N HIS A 315 7.33 45.14 -15.45
CA HIS A 315 6.89 45.82 -16.66
C HIS A 315 5.43 45.47 -17.00
N PRO A 316 4.66 46.39 -17.61
CA PRO A 316 3.32 46.12 -18.10
C PRO A 316 3.33 45.01 -19.15
N ILE A 317 2.37 44.11 -19.07
CA ILE A 317 2.21 43.00 -20.02
C ILE A 317 1.62 43.58 -21.32
N PRO A 318 2.17 43.26 -22.51
CA PRO A 318 1.61 43.71 -23.78
C PRO A 318 0.13 43.29 -23.90
N GLY A 319 -0.75 44.23 -24.28
CA GLY A 319 -2.21 44.06 -24.26
C GLY A 319 -2.81 43.24 -25.41
N ASP A 320 -2.00 42.76 -26.35
CA ASP A 320 -2.52 42.05 -27.52
C ASP A 320 -2.68 40.55 -27.24
N ALA A 321 -3.93 40.07 -27.23
CA ALA A 321 -4.32 38.66 -27.13
C ALA A 321 -3.60 37.73 -28.14
N SER A 322 -3.06 38.30 -29.23
CA SER A 322 -2.24 37.64 -30.25
C SER A 322 -0.88 37.12 -29.72
N ASN A 323 -0.41 37.59 -28.55
CA ASN A 323 0.89 37.25 -27.99
C ASN A 323 0.85 36.06 -27.00
N CYS A 324 0.16 34.97 -27.35
CA CYS A 324 0.04 33.76 -26.53
C CYS A 324 1.39 33.24 -25.98
N THR A 325 2.46 33.31 -26.79
CA THR A 325 3.81 32.92 -26.37
C THR A 325 4.36 33.78 -25.22
N ILE A 326 4.07 35.08 -25.23
CA ILE A 326 4.50 36.00 -24.17
C ILE A 326 3.75 35.66 -22.89
N TYR A 327 2.43 35.57 -22.92
CA TYR A 327 1.64 35.25 -21.73
C TYR A 327 2.06 33.92 -21.09
N ARG A 328 2.33 32.89 -21.90
CA ARG A 328 2.81 31.59 -21.40
C ARG A 328 4.18 31.68 -20.72
N SER A 329 5.08 32.53 -21.23
CA SER A 329 6.36 32.83 -20.60
C SER A 329 6.18 33.53 -19.25
N TYR A 330 5.29 34.52 -19.18
CA TYR A 330 4.95 35.23 -17.93
C TYR A 330 4.33 34.28 -16.90
N TYR A 331 3.36 33.47 -17.31
CA TYR A 331 2.73 32.46 -16.47
C TYR A 331 3.75 31.47 -15.90
N GLN A 332 4.70 30.99 -16.70
CA GLN A 332 5.77 30.12 -16.20
C GLN A 332 6.69 30.82 -15.19
N ARG A 333 7.11 32.06 -15.49
CA ARG A 333 8.11 32.79 -14.70
C ARG A 333 7.55 33.39 -13.41
N TRP A 334 6.35 33.95 -13.46
CA TRP A 334 5.80 34.80 -12.40
C TRP A 334 4.64 34.17 -11.64
N ILE A 335 4.04 33.09 -12.16
CA ILE A 335 2.95 32.37 -11.48
C ILE A 335 3.44 30.98 -11.05
N LEU A 336 3.84 30.13 -11.99
CA LEU A 336 4.21 28.75 -11.69
C LEU A 336 5.47 28.64 -10.83
N LYS A 337 6.54 29.36 -11.18
CA LYS A 337 7.81 29.27 -10.44
C LYS A 337 7.65 29.68 -8.97
N PRO A 338 7.13 30.87 -8.63
CA PRO A 338 6.98 31.28 -7.23
C PRO A 338 6.08 30.33 -6.42
N LEU A 339 4.95 29.90 -6.98
CA LEU A 339 4.05 28.97 -6.28
C LEU A 339 4.73 27.62 -6.01
N ARG A 340 5.50 27.08 -6.97
CA ARG A 340 6.20 25.81 -6.80
C ARG A 340 7.36 25.89 -5.80
N GLU A 341 8.03 27.04 -5.72
CA GLU A 341 9.03 27.33 -4.69
C GLU A 341 8.39 27.35 -3.30
N THR A 342 7.29 28.08 -3.11
CA THR A 342 6.54 28.12 -1.84
C THR A 342 6.00 26.74 -1.42
N LEU A 343 5.55 25.94 -2.39
CA LEU A 343 5.10 24.56 -2.16
C LEU A 343 6.25 23.56 -1.94
N ALA A 344 7.51 23.98 -2.07
CA ALA A 344 8.70 23.14 -1.97
C ALA A 344 8.66 21.92 -2.91
N CYS A 345 8.25 22.12 -4.17
CA CYS A 345 8.28 21.06 -5.18
C CYS A 345 9.76 20.69 -5.49
N PRO A 346 10.15 19.40 -5.52
CA PRO A 346 11.53 19.01 -5.77
C PRO A 346 11.96 19.17 -7.24
N GLU A 347 11.04 19.05 -8.20
CA GLU A 347 11.36 18.96 -9.63
C GLU A 347 12.13 20.18 -10.18
N PRO A 348 11.82 21.44 -9.81
CA PRO A 348 12.62 22.60 -10.21
C PRO A 348 14.06 22.57 -9.71
N LEU A 349 14.29 22.10 -8.48
CA LEU A 349 15.62 21.98 -7.88
C LEU A 349 16.42 20.84 -8.52
N MET A 350 15.77 19.69 -8.73
CA MET A 350 16.35 18.55 -9.44
C MET A 350 16.79 18.95 -10.85
N SER A 351 15.95 19.69 -11.58
CA SER A 351 16.25 20.14 -12.95
C SER A 351 17.37 21.17 -13.01
N ALA A 352 17.55 21.96 -11.95
CA ALA A 352 18.63 22.92 -11.80
C ALA A 352 19.92 22.32 -11.22
N ASN A 353 19.94 21.00 -10.98
CA ASN A 353 21.03 20.27 -10.31
C ASN A 353 21.37 20.79 -8.90
N ARG A 354 20.38 21.35 -8.19
CA ARG A 354 20.48 21.91 -6.82
C ARG A 354 19.87 20.96 -5.79
N TRP A 355 20.41 19.74 -5.72
CA TRP A 355 19.84 18.64 -4.94
C TRP A 355 19.93 18.84 -3.43
N ASN A 356 21.02 19.46 -2.96
CA ASN A 356 21.27 19.82 -1.56
C ASN A 356 20.25 20.78 -0.95
N GLU A 357 19.47 21.50 -1.76
CA GLU A 357 18.41 22.41 -1.29
C GLU A 357 17.05 21.72 -1.13
N ILE A 358 16.94 20.43 -1.49
CA ILE A 358 15.68 19.69 -1.44
C ILE A 358 15.29 19.40 0.02
N GLN A 359 14.13 19.89 0.42
CA GLN A 359 13.55 19.59 1.73
C GLN A 359 12.89 18.21 1.71
N TYR A 360 13.65 17.14 1.96
CA TYR A 360 13.16 15.76 1.90
C TYR A 360 11.93 15.48 2.78
N SER A 361 11.79 16.16 3.92
CA SER A 361 10.62 16.06 4.82
C SER A 361 9.30 16.51 4.16
N ARG A 362 9.37 17.32 3.11
CA ARG A 362 8.25 17.85 2.34
C ARG A 362 8.03 17.09 1.02
N VAL A 363 8.95 16.20 0.64
CA VAL A 363 8.86 15.43 -0.60
C VAL A 363 7.74 14.39 -0.50
N PRO A 364 6.77 14.37 -1.44
CA PRO A 364 5.70 13.39 -1.45
C PRO A 364 6.22 11.95 -1.58
N SER A 365 5.56 10.98 -0.92
CA SER A 365 5.96 9.57 -0.90
C SER A 365 6.16 8.94 -2.28
N LEU A 366 5.26 9.17 -3.23
CA LEU A 366 5.41 8.67 -4.60
C LEU A 366 6.62 9.27 -5.34
N CYS A 367 6.92 10.55 -5.09
CA CYS A 367 8.12 11.20 -5.65
C CYS A 367 9.38 10.59 -5.03
N MET A 368 9.34 10.36 -3.72
CA MET A 368 10.41 9.70 -2.97
C MET A 368 10.72 8.30 -3.52
N ALA A 369 9.68 7.49 -3.74
CA ALA A 369 9.83 6.14 -4.26
C ALA A 369 10.39 6.11 -5.69
N ARG A 370 9.90 7.00 -6.57
CA ARG A 370 10.30 7.01 -7.99
C ARG A 370 11.69 7.58 -8.26
N ASN A 371 12.11 8.55 -7.45
CA ASN A 371 13.39 9.25 -7.65
C ASN A 371 14.44 8.88 -6.60
N ARG A 372 14.22 7.80 -5.83
CA ARG A 372 15.11 7.36 -4.74
C ARG A 372 16.56 7.26 -5.20
N GLU A 373 16.80 6.61 -6.33
CA GLU A 373 18.14 6.43 -6.90
C GLU A 373 18.80 7.77 -7.23
N HIS A 374 18.05 8.73 -7.77
CA HIS A 374 18.57 10.06 -8.07
C HIS A 374 18.90 10.86 -6.80
N PHE A 375 18.09 10.76 -5.74
CA PHE A 375 18.41 11.40 -4.47
C PHE A 375 19.70 10.84 -3.87
N VAL A 376 19.87 9.52 -3.88
CA VAL A 376 21.09 8.85 -3.41
C VAL A 376 22.30 9.26 -4.25
N LEU A 377 22.14 9.33 -5.58
CA LEU A 377 23.23 9.65 -6.50
C LEU A 377 23.74 11.10 -6.35
N HIS A 378 22.83 12.06 -6.20
CA HIS A 378 23.17 13.48 -6.28
C HIS A 378 23.30 14.19 -4.92
N ASP A 379 22.69 13.67 -3.86
CA ASP A 379 22.80 14.21 -2.50
C ASP A 379 22.74 13.08 -1.44
N PRO A 380 23.80 12.24 -1.37
CA PRO A 380 23.83 11.10 -0.46
C PRO A 380 23.78 11.50 1.02
N GLU A 381 24.42 12.61 1.40
CA GLU A 381 24.51 13.07 2.78
C GLU A 381 23.18 13.66 3.28
N GLY A 382 22.56 14.55 2.51
CA GLY A 382 21.26 15.13 2.86
C GLY A 382 20.16 14.06 2.89
N PHE A 383 20.18 13.12 1.95
CA PHE A 383 19.23 12.01 1.92
C PHE A 383 19.43 11.04 3.10
N HIS A 384 20.68 10.77 3.50
CA HIS A 384 20.99 9.95 4.67
C HIS A 384 20.44 10.57 5.96
N LEU A 385 20.68 11.87 6.19
CA LEU A 385 20.12 12.58 7.35
C LEU A 385 18.60 12.51 7.39
N HIS A 386 17.94 12.59 6.24
CA HIS A 386 16.49 12.45 6.16
C HIS A 386 16.02 11.03 6.53
N LEU A 387 16.67 9.98 6.03
CA LEU A 387 16.31 8.60 6.38
C LEU A 387 16.47 8.34 7.88
N ALA A 388 17.57 8.81 8.48
CA ALA A 388 17.80 8.72 9.92
C ALA A 388 16.71 9.45 10.73
N GLN A 389 16.27 10.64 10.27
CA GLN A 389 15.17 11.39 10.89
C GLN A 389 13.79 10.73 10.72
N VAL A 390 13.53 10.06 9.60
CA VAL A 390 12.26 9.34 9.37
C VAL A 390 12.20 8.10 10.24
N GLN A 391 13.30 7.36 10.35
CA GLN A 391 13.39 6.19 11.22
C GLN A 391 13.22 6.58 12.68
N SER A 392 13.90 7.64 13.16
CA SER A 392 13.73 8.11 14.53
C SER A 392 12.29 8.51 14.88
N LYS A 393 11.54 9.06 13.91
CA LYS A 393 10.10 9.39 14.07
C LYS A 393 9.15 8.20 13.96
N LYS A 394 9.55 7.12 13.27
CA LYS A 394 8.77 5.88 13.15
C LYS A 394 8.90 4.96 14.37
N ARG A 395 9.75 5.30 15.35
CA ARG A 395 9.97 4.56 16.62
C ARG A 395 8.78 4.59 17.61
N LYS A 396 7.55 4.51 17.11
CA LYS A 396 6.36 4.12 17.91
C LYS A 396 5.84 2.83 17.30
N PHE A 397 6.38 1.70 17.72
CA PHE A 397 5.80 0.41 17.37
C PHE A 397 4.67 0.09 18.34
N SER A 398 3.47 -0.22 17.81
CA SER A 398 2.50 -1.05 18.53
C SER A 398 3.02 -2.48 18.47
N ALA A 399 3.31 -3.07 19.63
CA ALA A 399 3.94 -4.40 19.76
C ALA A 399 3.00 -5.57 19.41
N THR A 400 1.83 -5.30 18.82
CA THR A 400 0.73 -6.28 18.65
C THR A 400 0.61 -6.87 17.23
N SER A 401 1.37 -6.38 16.24
CA SER A 401 1.10 -6.70 14.81
C SER A 401 1.99 -7.73 14.12
N PHE A 402 3.10 -8.22 14.70
CA PHE A 402 4.08 -9.05 13.97
C PHE A 402 4.11 -10.51 14.43
N LEU A 403 4.26 -11.44 13.47
CA LEU A 403 4.36 -12.88 13.74
C LEU A 403 5.83 -13.37 13.69
N PRO A 404 6.24 -14.36 14.53
CA PRO A 404 7.63 -14.83 14.60
C PRO A 404 8.24 -15.19 13.23
N HIS A 405 7.48 -15.87 12.37
CA HIS A 405 7.94 -16.28 11.05
C HIS A 405 8.13 -15.11 10.07
N GLU A 406 7.41 -14.00 10.26
CA GLU A 406 7.61 -12.74 9.50
C GLU A 406 8.94 -12.09 9.89
N LEU A 407 9.33 -12.15 11.17
CA LEU A 407 10.61 -11.61 11.65
C LEU A 407 11.80 -12.43 11.16
N VAL A 408 11.68 -13.77 11.15
CA VAL A 408 12.69 -14.67 10.58
C VAL A 408 12.87 -14.40 9.08
N ALA A 409 11.77 -14.26 8.35
CA ALA A 409 11.81 -13.93 6.92
C ALA A 409 12.47 -12.57 6.66
N GLU A 410 12.11 -11.56 7.43
CA GLU A 410 12.73 -10.23 7.32
C GLU A 410 14.22 -10.26 7.62
N ALA A 411 14.65 -10.94 8.69
CA ALA A 411 16.06 -11.06 9.04
C ALA A 411 16.88 -11.69 7.90
N ALA A 412 16.36 -12.76 7.29
CA ALA A 412 17.00 -13.43 6.16
C ALA A 412 17.09 -12.54 4.91
N GLU A 413 16.03 -11.79 4.58
CA GLU A 413 16.03 -10.89 3.43
C GLU A 413 16.96 -9.69 3.62
N VAL A 414 16.99 -9.12 4.82
CA VAL A 414 17.93 -8.04 5.15
C VAL A 414 19.38 -8.54 5.08
N GLN A 415 19.66 -9.76 5.56
CA GLN A 415 20.98 -10.37 5.44
C GLN A 415 21.40 -10.56 3.98
N LYS A 416 20.51 -11.07 3.12
CA LYS A 416 20.76 -11.16 1.66
C LYS A 416 21.08 -9.80 1.05
N ALA A 417 20.34 -8.75 1.42
CA ALA A 417 20.59 -7.39 0.95
C ALA A 417 21.93 -6.83 1.44
N TRP A 418 22.33 -7.18 2.68
CA TRP A 418 23.63 -6.85 3.25
C TRP A 418 24.77 -7.51 2.47
N ASP A 419 24.64 -8.80 2.15
CA ASP A 419 25.64 -9.54 1.37
C ASP A 419 25.71 -9.06 -0.08
N ALA A 420 24.58 -8.77 -0.72
CA ALA A 420 24.53 -8.19 -2.07
C ALA A 420 25.25 -6.83 -2.16
N ALA A 421 25.30 -6.07 -1.05
CA ALA A 421 26.07 -4.82 -1.01
C ALA A 421 27.60 -5.03 -1.14
N ARG A 422 28.10 -6.26 -1.01
CA ARG A 422 29.53 -6.61 -1.26
C ARG A 422 29.87 -6.61 -2.74
N GLU A 423 28.89 -6.82 -3.61
CA GLU A 423 29.05 -6.86 -5.07
C GLU A 423 28.84 -5.48 -5.72
N GLU A 424 28.55 -4.44 -4.92
CA GLU A 424 28.31 -3.09 -5.40
C GLU A 424 29.59 -2.42 -5.92
N GLU A 425 29.55 -1.91 -7.16
CA GLU A 425 30.68 -1.32 -7.86
C GLU A 425 31.23 -0.06 -7.17
N TYR A 426 30.35 0.70 -6.49
CA TYR A 426 30.70 1.97 -5.87
C TYR A 426 30.88 1.84 -4.34
N PRO A 427 32.09 2.07 -3.78
CA PRO A 427 32.37 1.85 -2.36
C PRO A 427 31.49 2.64 -1.38
N LYS A 428 31.10 3.88 -1.75
CA LYS A 428 30.20 4.71 -0.93
C LYS A 428 28.77 4.17 -0.91
N VAL A 429 28.31 3.61 -2.02
CA VAL A 429 26.97 2.99 -2.13
C VAL A 429 26.94 1.67 -1.38
N ALA A 430 28.01 0.87 -1.48
CA ALA A 430 28.19 -0.36 -0.72
C ALA A 430 28.12 -0.11 0.80
N ALA A 431 28.89 0.86 1.31
CA ALA A 431 28.88 1.24 2.71
C ALA A 431 27.49 1.74 3.18
N PHE A 432 26.79 2.48 2.33
CA PHE A 432 25.44 2.96 2.61
C PHE A 432 24.40 1.84 2.68
N LYS A 433 24.42 0.91 1.71
CA LYS A 433 23.52 -0.25 1.70
C LYS A 433 23.73 -1.13 2.94
N ARG A 434 24.98 -1.34 3.36
CA ARG A 434 25.29 -2.06 4.60
C ARG A 434 24.78 -1.34 5.84
N SER A 435 25.04 -0.04 5.96
CA SER A 435 24.55 0.74 7.12
C SER A 435 23.03 0.70 7.26
N ILE A 436 22.28 0.68 6.15
CA ILE A 436 20.82 0.50 6.19
C ILE A 436 20.45 -0.90 6.68
N ALA A 437 21.11 -1.93 6.13
CA ALA A 437 20.83 -3.31 6.50
C ALA A 437 21.20 -3.60 7.96
N ASP A 438 22.34 -3.10 8.46
CA ASP A 438 22.75 -3.18 9.88
C ASP A 438 21.65 -2.62 10.78
N GLN A 439 21.15 -1.43 10.46
CA GLN A 439 20.08 -0.80 11.23
C GLN A 439 18.75 -1.58 11.16
N GLN A 440 18.44 -2.18 10.02
CA GLN A 440 17.26 -3.04 9.86
C GLN A 440 17.37 -4.32 10.69
N LEU A 441 18.58 -4.89 10.79
CA LEU A 441 18.87 -6.04 11.66
C LEU A 441 18.73 -5.66 13.13
N ASP A 442 19.25 -4.50 13.56
CA ASP A 442 19.06 -3.98 14.92
C ASP A 442 17.56 -3.82 15.26
N ASP A 443 16.79 -3.20 14.36
CA ASP A 443 15.34 -3.01 14.52
C ASP A 443 14.58 -4.35 14.54
N ASN A 444 15.03 -5.33 13.76
CA ASN A 444 14.47 -6.69 13.76
C ASN A 444 14.78 -7.41 15.07
N ALA A 445 16.01 -7.31 15.58
CA ALA A 445 16.43 -7.89 16.85
C ALA A 445 15.62 -7.33 18.04
N VAL A 446 15.38 -6.01 18.08
CA VAL A 446 14.53 -5.38 19.10
C VAL A 446 13.09 -5.92 19.03
N ARG A 447 12.53 -6.10 17.83
CA ARG A 447 11.18 -6.66 17.66
C ARG A 447 11.11 -8.13 18.08
N TRP A 448 12.13 -8.92 17.76
CA TRP A 448 12.26 -10.29 18.22
C TRP A 448 12.32 -10.35 19.75
N TRP A 449 13.16 -9.52 20.37
CA TRP A 449 13.25 -9.43 21.83
C TRP A 449 11.92 -9.04 22.48
N HIS A 450 11.19 -8.06 21.94
CA HIS A 450 9.86 -7.71 22.44
C HIS A 450 8.86 -8.86 22.29
N LEU A 451 8.89 -9.59 21.18
CA LEU A 451 8.05 -10.75 20.94
C LEU A 451 8.31 -11.85 21.98
N THR A 452 9.58 -12.20 22.21
CA THR A 452 9.95 -13.27 23.14
C THR A 452 9.82 -12.85 24.61
N SER A 453 10.06 -11.57 24.95
CA SER A 453 9.93 -11.07 26.33
C SER A 453 8.49 -11.02 26.85
N ARG A 454 7.49 -10.99 25.95
CA ARG A 454 6.07 -11.08 26.32
C ARG A 454 5.67 -12.47 26.80
N LEU A 455 6.40 -13.49 26.35
CA LEU A 455 6.17 -14.86 26.76
C LEU A 455 6.87 -15.06 28.10
N ASP A 456 6.09 -15.42 29.11
CA ASP A 456 6.63 -15.74 30.42
C ASP A 456 7.43 -17.03 30.31
N TRP A 457 8.74 -16.94 30.51
CA TRP A 457 9.72 -18.02 30.43
C TRP A 457 9.37 -19.19 31.37
N THR A 458 8.62 -18.95 32.46
CA THR A 458 8.26 -20.00 33.43
C THR A 458 6.94 -20.70 33.14
N SER A 459 5.95 -19.99 32.59
CA SER A 459 4.56 -20.43 32.66
C SER A 459 3.88 -20.70 31.31
N SER A 460 4.51 -20.30 30.19
CA SER A 460 3.86 -20.40 28.88
C SER A 460 3.93 -21.82 28.30
N PHE A 461 5.07 -22.51 28.47
CA PHE A 461 5.30 -23.89 28.04
C PHE A 461 6.21 -24.64 29.02
N PRO A 462 5.70 -25.03 30.20
CA PRO A 462 6.51 -25.70 31.21
C PRO A 462 7.06 -27.02 30.68
N ASN A 463 8.39 -27.15 30.71
CA ASN A 463 9.15 -28.33 30.29
C ASN A 463 8.76 -28.84 28.88
N ALA A 464 8.64 -27.95 27.90
CA ALA A 464 8.51 -28.32 26.50
C ALA A 464 9.87 -28.29 25.80
N ILE A 465 10.04 -29.02 24.69
CA ILE A 465 11.20 -28.92 23.80
C ILE A 465 10.78 -28.97 22.33
N ALA A 466 11.50 -28.24 21.48
CA ALA A 466 11.32 -28.31 20.03
C ALA A 466 12.18 -29.41 19.41
N VAL A 467 11.62 -30.06 18.40
CA VAL A 467 12.31 -30.92 17.45
C VAL A 467 12.16 -30.30 16.05
N TYR A 468 13.27 -29.85 15.49
CA TYR A 468 13.35 -29.26 14.16
C TYR A 468 13.51 -30.37 13.11
N ALA A 469 12.49 -30.55 12.26
CA ALA A 469 12.37 -31.72 11.39
C ALA A 469 12.10 -31.34 9.92
N LEU A 470 13.15 -31.01 9.16
CA LEU A 470 13.04 -30.81 7.71
C LEU A 470 13.47 -32.03 6.92
N SER A 471 12.81 -32.28 5.80
CA SER A 471 13.14 -33.36 4.86
C SER A 471 14.54 -33.23 4.27
N GLU A 472 15.00 -31.99 4.06
CA GLU A 472 16.30 -31.67 3.48
C GLU A 472 16.87 -30.40 4.12
N SER A 473 18.21 -30.29 4.11
CA SER A 473 18.90 -29.07 4.51
C SER A 473 18.74 -28.00 3.43
N PRO A 474 18.08 -26.86 3.73
CA PRO A 474 17.91 -25.78 2.77
C PRO A 474 19.25 -25.09 2.48
N VAL A 475 19.65 -25.02 1.20
CA VAL A 475 20.85 -24.24 0.79
C VAL A 475 20.61 -22.74 0.96
N SER A 476 19.37 -22.28 0.80
CA SER A 476 18.94 -20.91 1.05
C SER A 476 17.44 -20.87 1.34
N LEU A 477 16.98 -19.82 2.03
CA LEU A 477 15.54 -19.62 2.25
C LEU A 477 14.85 -19.17 0.95
N PRO A 478 13.67 -19.75 0.62
CA PRO A 478 12.87 -19.33 -0.52
C PRO A 478 12.35 -17.90 -0.36
N GLU A 479 11.81 -17.32 -1.42
CA GLU A 479 11.17 -16.00 -1.33
C GLU A 479 9.96 -16.06 -0.38
N TYR A 480 9.84 -15.04 0.47
CA TYR A 480 8.78 -14.99 1.47
C TYR A 480 7.48 -14.43 0.88
N ASP A 481 6.45 -15.27 0.82
CA ASP A 481 5.10 -14.88 0.41
C ASP A 481 4.14 -14.88 1.61
N LYS A 482 3.52 -13.72 1.87
CA LYS A 482 2.54 -13.54 2.95
C LYS A 482 1.23 -14.29 2.71
N THR A 483 0.93 -14.63 1.45
CA THR A 483 -0.28 -15.35 1.05
C THR A 483 -0.09 -16.86 1.02
N ASN A 484 1.14 -17.32 0.76
CA ASN A 484 1.51 -18.73 0.75
C ASN A 484 2.85 -18.95 1.46
N VAL A 485 2.82 -18.93 2.80
CA VAL A 485 4.01 -19.01 3.63
C VAL A 485 4.66 -20.39 3.48
N ASN A 486 5.93 -20.42 3.05
CA ASN A 486 6.68 -21.67 2.97
C ASN A 486 6.87 -22.27 4.37
N PRO A 487 6.60 -23.58 4.58
CA PRO A 487 6.71 -24.27 5.87
C PRO A 487 8.04 -24.09 6.61
N ILE A 488 9.13 -23.82 5.90
CA ILE A 488 10.45 -23.60 6.49
C ILE A 488 10.48 -22.41 7.47
N PHE A 489 9.80 -21.31 7.15
CA PHE A 489 9.81 -20.09 7.95
C PHE A 489 9.20 -20.31 9.34
N PRO A 490 7.96 -20.84 9.45
CA PRO A 490 7.38 -21.09 10.76
C PRO A 490 8.06 -22.25 11.50
N SER A 491 8.61 -23.27 10.82
CA SER A 491 9.39 -24.32 11.49
C SER A 491 10.63 -23.77 12.20
N ILE A 492 11.40 -22.89 11.54
CA ILE A 492 12.56 -22.23 12.16
C ILE A 492 12.08 -21.32 13.29
N ALA A 493 11.08 -20.47 13.03
CA ALA A 493 10.64 -19.47 13.99
C ALA A 493 10.09 -20.10 15.28
N LEU A 494 9.25 -21.14 15.18
CA LEU A 494 8.70 -21.84 16.36
C LEU A 494 9.76 -22.61 17.13
N SER A 495 10.73 -23.21 16.42
CA SER A 495 11.87 -23.88 17.06
C SER A 495 12.72 -22.89 17.87
N LEU A 496 13.01 -21.71 17.30
CA LEU A 496 13.73 -20.65 17.99
C LEU A 496 12.92 -20.07 19.17
N VAL A 497 11.61 -19.88 19.01
CA VAL A 497 10.75 -19.43 20.11
C VAL A 497 10.79 -20.43 21.27
N LEU A 498 10.58 -21.72 21.02
CA LEU A 498 10.63 -22.72 22.09
C LEU A 498 12.03 -22.81 22.72
N ALA A 499 13.10 -22.81 21.93
CA ALA A 499 14.48 -22.78 22.45
C ALA A 499 14.74 -21.56 23.35
N TYR A 500 14.09 -20.42 23.06
CA TYR A 500 14.16 -19.24 23.93
C TYR A 500 13.41 -19.45 25.25
N LEU A 501 12.31 -20.20 25.26
CA LEU A 501 11.43 -20.41 26.42
C LEU A 501 11.82 -21.61 27.29
N THR A 502 12.55 -22.59 26.74
CA THR A 502 12.94 -23.81 27.47
C THR A 502 13.82 -23.49 28.67
N GLN A 503 13.65 -24.24 29.76
CA GLN A 503 14.41 -24.06 30.99
C GLN A 503 15.72 -24.88 30.97
N PRO A 504 16.76 -24.47 31.71
CA PRO A 504 17.96 -25.27 31.87
C PRO A 504 17.61 -26.66 32.44
N PRO A 505 18.23 -27.76 31.97
CA PRO A 505 19.39 -27.84 31.07
C PRO A 505 19.07 -27.84 29.56
N PHE A 506 17.80 -27.74 29.17
CA PHE A 506 17.36 -27.77 27.77
C PHE A 506 17.22 -26.37 27.15
N ASP A 507 17.71 -25.34 27.84
CA ASP A 507 17.56 -23.95 27.40
C ASP A 507 18.44 -23.61 26.20
N SER A 508 17.99 -22.63 25.42
CA SER A 508 18.70 -22.11 24.25
C SER A 508 19.03 -23.21 23.23
N GLY A 509 18.21 -24.25 23.16
CA GLY A 509 18.46 -25.39 22.29
C GLY A 509 17.22 -26.14 21.87
N PHE A 510 17.38 -26.93 20.81
CA PHE A 510 16.36 -27.80 20.24
C PHE A 510 17.03 -29.07 19.69
N ILE A 511 16.24 -30.09 19.39
CA ILE A 511 16.75 -31.35 18.83
C ILE A 511 16.53 -31.34 17.31
N THR A 512 17.51 -31.82 16.53
CA THR A 512 17.33 -32.04 15.09
C THR A 512 16.75 -33.42 14.82
N LEU A 513 15.80 -33.54 13.90
CA LEU A 513 15.34 -34.84 13.39
C LEU A 513 16.11 -35.19 12.11
N SER A 514 16.94 -36.22 12.20
CA SER A 514 17.75 -36.76 11.10
C SER A 514 18.02 -38.25 11.37
N GLU A 515 18.86 -38.89 10.54
CA GLU A 515 19.36 -40.25 10.80
C GLU A 515 20.17 -40.33 12.11
N THR A 516 20.80 -39.23 12.51
CA THR A 516 21.51 -39.12 13.78
C THR A 516 21.06 -37.85 14.52
N PRO A 517 19.93 -37.91 15.25
CA PRO A 517 19.42 -36.77 16.01
C PRO A 517 20.45 -36.23 16.99
N THR A 518 20.56 -34.90 17.07
CA THR A 518 21.47 -34.20 17.99
C THR A 518 20.76 -33.05 18.69
N PHE A 519 21.13 -32.81 19.94
CA PHE A 519 20.75 -31.57 20.63
C PHE A 519 21.68 -30.45 20.16
N VAL A 520 21.09 -29.39 19.60
CA VAL A 520 21.80 -28.20 19.13
C VAL A 520 21.53 -27.10 20.14
N ARG A 521 22.60 -26.56 20.72
CA ARG A 521 22.55 -25.40 21.61
C ARG A 521 23.06 -24.17 20.87
N LEU A 522 22.24 -23.13 20.85
CA LEU A 522 22.53 -21.85 20.23
C LEU A 522 23.20 -20.95 21.28
N GLU A 523 24.52 -20.83 21.20
CA GLU A 523 25.30 -20.00 22.12
C GLU A 523 24.89 -18.52 22.02
N GLY A 524 24.84 -17.82 23.16
CA GLY A 524 24.54 -16.38 23.19
C GLY A 524 23.09 -15.99 22.83
N MET A 525 22.21 -16.96 22.55
CA MET A 525 20.81 -16.72 22.14
C MET A 525 20.05 -15.76 23.09
N ARG A 526 20.37 -15.79 24.39
CA ARG A 526 19.75 -14.96 25.43
C ARG A 526 20.54 -13.69 25.76
N GLU A 527 21.76 -13.56 25.26
CA GLU A 527 22.73 -12.56 25.73
C GLU A 527 22.86 -11.38 24.76
N SER A 528 22.94 -11.59 23.44
CA SER A 528 22.87 -10.50 22.43
C SER A 528 22.98 -10.95 20.96
N VAL A 529 22.53 -12.16 20.58
CA VAL A 529 22.71 -12.62 19.18
C VAL A 529 21.63 -12.05 18.26
N CYS A 530 22.04 -11.57 17.07
CA CYS A 530 21.11 -11.09 16.04
C CYS A 530 20.27 -12.26 15.50
N LEU A 531 18.98 -12.03 15.24
CA LEU A 531 18.09 -13.07 14.70
C LEU A 531 18.62 -13.64 13.37
N SER A 532 19.27 -12.82 12.54
CA SER A 532 19.89 -13.30 11.29
C SER A 532 20.96 -14.36 11.53
N ASP A 533 21.75 -14.21 12.58
CA ASP A 533 22.82 -15.16 12.93
C ASP A 533 22.22 -16.48 13.42
N LEU A 534 21.21 -16.42 14.30
CA LEU A 534 20.48 -17.61 14.74
C LEU A 534 19.84 -18.35 13.57
N VAL A 535 19.25 -17.62 12.62
CA VAL A 535 18.67 -18.21 11.41
C VAL A 535 19.75 -18.87 10.56
N ASN A 536 20.90 -18.21 10.37
CA ASN A 536 22.03 -18.77 9.63
C ASN A 536 22.61 -20.03 10.31
N ASP A 537 22.72 -20.03 11.64
CA ASP A 537 23.15 -21.19 12.42
C ASP A 537 22.21 -22.37 12.17
N VAL A 538 20.90 -22.15 12.22
CA VAL A 538 19.89 -23.18 11.95
C VAL A 538 19.97 -23.68 10.50
N LEU A 539 20.19 -22.79 9.52
CA LEU A 539 20.35 -23.16 8.11
C LEU A 539 21.64 -23.95 7.83
N SER A 540 22.67 -23.76 8.66
CA SER A 540 23.94 -24.49 8.54
C SER A 540 23.86 -25.94 9.07
N LEU A 541 22.80 -26.29 9.80
CA LEU A 541 22.61 -27.62 10.37
C LEU A 541 22.36 -28.66 9.28
N LYS A 542 23.00 -29.81 9.42
CA LYS A 542 22.75 -30.98 8.57
C LYS A 542 21.49 -31.70 9.05
N VAL A 543 20.39 -31.43 8.37
CA VAL A 543 19.10 -32.14 8.47
C VAL A 543 18.78 -32.89 7.18
N GLY A 544 18.09 -34.03 7.30
CA GLY A 544 17.79 -34.95 6.20
C GLY A 544 18.25 -36.39 6.47
N GLY A 545 18.20 -37.23 5.45
CA GLY A 545 18.36 -38.69 5.60
C GLY A 545 17.09 -39.37 6.10
N ASN A 546 17.19 -40.64 6.48
CA ASN A 546 16.05 -41.38 7.04
C ASN A 546 15.84 -40.95 8.50
N PRO A 547 14.76 -40.24 8.84
CA PRO A 547 14.57 -39.71 10.19
C PRO A 547 14.32 -40.84 11.20
N ASP A 548 14.98 -40.73 12.36
CA ASP A 548 14.79 -41.67 13.48
C ASP A 548 14.19 -40.93 14.69
N LEU A 549 12.86 -40.94 14.78
CA LEU A 549 12.14 -40.33 15.90
C LEU A 549 12.41 -41.06 17.23
N GLN A 550 12.66 -42.36 17.21
CA GLN A 550 12.98 -43.12 18.43
C GLN A 550 14.31 -42.67 19.03
N ALA A 551 15.30 -42.36 18.18
CA ALA A 551 16.60 -41.88 18.62
C ALA A 551 16.53 -40.52 19.33
N VAL A 552 15.57 -39.64 18.99
CA VAL A 552 15.33 -38.38 19.72
C VAL A 552 15.11 -38.64 21.21
N PHE A 553 14.30 -39.64 21.55
CA PHE A 553 13.98 -40.00 22.92
C PHE A 553 15.11 -40.78 23.60
N SER A 554 15.55 -41.86 22.96
CA SER A 554 16.45 -42.84 23.57
C SER A 554 17.92 -42.42 23.57
N ARG A 555 18.37 -41.66 22.56
CA ARG A 555 19.78 -41.27 22.37
C ARG A 555 20.09 -39.81 22.67
N VAL A 556 19.08 -38.94 22.70
CA VAL A 556 19.28 -37.51 22.98
C VAL A 556 18.64 -37.12 24.30
N LEU A 557 17.31 -37.21 24.40
CA LEU A 557 16.58 -36.66 25.55
C LEU A 557 16.88 -37.39 26.87
N LEU A 558 16.81 -38.73 26.90
CA LEU A 558 17.09 -39.52 28.10
C LEU A 558 18.56 -39.43 28.56
N PRO A 559 19.57 -39.54 27.68
CA PRO A 559 20.96 -39.34 28.09
C PRO A 559 21.23 -37.95 28.65
N LEU A 560 20.70 -36.89 28.02
CA LEU A 560 20.91 -35.51 28.47
C LEU A 560 20.25 -35.26 29.83
N ALA A 561 19.06 -35.82 30.07
CA ALA A 561 18.40 -35.77 31.38
C ALA A 561 19.20 -36.49 32.48
N LYS A 562 19.81 -37.64 32.15
CA LYS A 562 20.64 -38.40 33.10
C LYS A 562 21.97 -37.71 33.39
N GLU A 563 22.62 -37.17 32.37
CA GLU A 563 23.88 -36.44 32.51
C GLU A 563 23.73 -35.24 33.46
N HIS A 564 22.62 -34.52 33.36
CA HIS A 564 22.33 -33.35 34.19
C HIS A 564 21.56 -33.65 35.49
N ASN A 565 21.30 -34.92 35.82
CA ASN A 565 20.54 -35.35 36.99
C ASN A 565 19.18 -34.62 37.15
N VAL A 566 18.43 -34.50 36.05
CA VAL A 566 17.17 -33.74 36.01
C VAL A 566 16.11 -34.41 36.89
N PRO A 567 15.48 -33.72 37.85
CA PRO A 567 14.35 -34.27 38.59
C PRO A 567 13.17 -34.57 37.67
N ASN A 568 12.39 -35.62 37.94
CA ASN A 568 11.23 -35.96 37.08
C ASN A 568 10.22 -34.79 36.93
N LYS A 569 10.08 -33.93 37.95
CA LYS A 569 9.25 -32.72 37.87
C LYS A 569 9.71 -31.69 36.83
N ASP A 570 11.00 -31.66 36.54
CA ASP A 570 11.67 -30.71 35.63
C ASP A 570 11.98 -31.37 34.27
N MET A 571 11.66 -32.66 34.14
CA MET A 571 11.78 -33.41 32.88
C MET A 571 10.79 -32.88 31.84
N ILE A 572 11.20 -32.97 30.56
CA ILE A 572 10.36 -32.58 29.44
C ILE A 572 9.05 -33.37 29.47
N LYS A 573 7.93 -32.63 29.50
CA LYS A 573 6.56 -33.19 29.51
C LYS A 573 5.92 -33.18 28.12
N ARG A 574 6.39 -32.31 27.22
CA ARG A 574 5.86 -32.19 25.87
C ARG A 574 6.96 -31.98 24.83
N VAL A 575 6.92 -32.73 23.74
CA VAL A 575 7.84 -32.61 22.61
C VAL A 575 7.07 -32.12 21.41
N TYR A 576 7.41 -30.92 20.91
CA TYR A 576 6.84 -30.35 19.70
C TYR A 576 7.73 -30.64 18.51
N ILE A 577 7.21 -31.36 17.51
CA ILE A 577 7.94 -31.69 16.29
C ILE A 577 7.39 -30.83 15.16
N PHE A 578 8.17 -29.84 14.70
CA PHE A 578 7.78 -28.97 13.59
C PHE A 578 8.37 -29.51 12.29
N SER A 579 7.51 -29.98 11.38
CA SER A 579 7.97 -30.69 10.19
C SER A 579 7.29 -30.33 8.88
N ASN A 580 8.02 -30.41 7.77
CA ASN A 580 7.50 -30.35 6.41
C ASN A 580 7.27 -31.74 5.79
N MET A 581 7.32 -32.82 6.58
CA MET A 581 7.12 -34.19 6.12
C MET A 581 5.93 -34.86 6.83
N HIS A 582 5.44 -35.95 6.25
CA HIS A 582 4.37 -36.74 6.85
C HIS A 582 4.86 -37.47 8.12
N PHE A 583 4.01 -37.59 9.14
CA PHE A 583 4.37 -38.21 10.42
C PHE A 583 4.95 -39.62 10.26
N ASP A 584 4.35 -40.45 9.43
CA ASP A 584 4.85 -41.82 9.19
C ASP A 584 6.28 -41.90 8.67
N HIS A 585 6.65 -40.94 7.82
CA HIS A 585 8.02 -40.85 7.33
C HIS A 585 8.94 -40.43 8.47
N ALA A 586 8.57 -39.39 9.22
CA ALA A 586 9.30 -38.91 10.39
C ALA A 586 9.49 -39.97 11.48
N ALA A 587 8.48 -40.83 11.68
CA ALA A 587 8.48 -41.91 12.67
C ALA A 587 9.18 -43.20 12.20
N GLY A 588 9.73 -43.24 10.97
CA GLY A 588 10.39 -44.43 10.43
C GLY A 588 9.43 -45.61 10.17
N ILE A 589 8.12 -45.35 10.08
CA ILE A 589 7.09 -46.37 9.81
C ILE A 589 7.17 -46.81 8.35
N VAL A 590 7.56 -45.88 7.46
CA VAL A 590 7.63 -46.08 6.01
C VAL A 590 9.02 -45.75 5.51
N THR A 591 9.59 -46.66 4.70
CA THR A 591 10.87 -46.46 4.02
C THR A 591 10.61 -46.11 2.55
N GLY A 592 11.06 -44.93 2.10
CA GLY A 592 10.86 -44.44 0.73
C GLY A 592 9.73 -43.41 0.58
N PRO A 593 9.41 -42.98 -0.65
CA PRO A 593 8.47 -41.88 -0.86
C PRO A 593 7.06 -42.20 -0.38
N TRP A 594 6.47 -41.32 0.44
CA TRP A 594 5.17 -41.55 1.09
C TRP A 594 4.04 -41.92 0.11
N TRP A 595 4.03 -41.35 -1.10
CA TRP A 595 3.00 -41.61 -2.13
C TRP A 595 3.11 -42.99 -2.82
N LEU A 596 4.21 -43.72 -2.62
CA LEU A 596 4.42 -45.08 -3.14
C LEU A 596 4.09 -46.16 -2.10
N ASN A 597 3.69 -45.75 -0.89
CA ASN A 597 3.37 -46.68 0.18
C ASN A 597 2.03 -47.39 -0.06
N THR A 598 2.04 -48.72 0.01
CA THR A 598 0.85 -49.59 -0.15
C THR A 598 0.36 -50.18 1.17
N THR A 599 1.01 -49.85 2.28
CA THR A 599 0.67 -50.33 3.62
C THR A 599 -0.65 -49.73 4.10
N SER A 600 -1.53 -50.57 4.64
CA SER A 600 -2.81 -50.11 5.16
C SER A 600 -2.65 -49.20 6.39
N GLU A 601 -3.60 -48.31 6.62
CA GLU A 601 -3.60 -47.40 7.76
C GLU A 601 -3.53 -48.12 9.11
N THR A 602 -4.24 -49.24 9.25
CA THR A 602 -4.26 -50.08 10.44
C THR A 602 -2.89 -50.71 10.74
N ASP A 603 -2.15 -51.11 9.71
CA ASP A 603 -0.81 -51.69 9.87
C ASP A 603 0.20 -50.61 10.29
N ARG A 604 0.08 -49.39 9.74
CA ARG A 604 0.91 -48.24 10.15
C ARG A 604 0.67 -47.86 11.61
N ALA A 605 -0.60 -47.84 12.05
CA ALA A 605 -0.96 -47.54 13.43
C ALA A 605 -0.42 -48.60 14.40
N SER A 606 -0.53 -49.89 14.05
CA SER A 606 0.00 -51.00 14.85
C SER A 606 1.53 -50.93 14.98
N ARG A 607 2.22 -50.67 13.87
CA ARG A 607 3.69 -50.51 13.86
C ARG A 607 4.14 -49.33 14.70
N TRP A 608 3.39 -48.22 14.70
CA TRP A 608 3.65 -47.10 15.61
C TRP A 608 3.45 -47.51 17.07
N GLU A 609 2.36 -48.21 17.40
CA GLU A 609 2.08 -48.61 18.78
C GLU A 609 3.17 -49.54 19.34
N GLU A 610 3.70 -50.45 18.52
CA GLU A 610 4.86 -51.28 18.84
C GLU A 610 6.08 -50.41 19.13
N ILE A 611 6.47 -49.50 18.23
CA ILE A 611 7.62 -48.60 18.43
C ILE A 611 7.43 -47.75 19.69
N TYR A 612 6.26 -47.15 19.87
CA TYR A 612 5.96 -46.29 21.00
C TYR A 612 6.06 -47.07 22.32
N SER A 613 5.43 -48.24 22.39
CA SER A 613 5.36 -49.02 23.64
C SER A 613 6.69 -49.75 23.94
N ASP A 614 7.31 -50.37 22.94
CA ASP A 614 8.52 -51.18 23.15
C ASP A 614 9.81 -50.36 23.22
N SER A 615 9.87 -49.22 22.53
CA SER A 615 11.08 -48.39 22.50
C SER A 615 10.99 -47.17 23.39
N ILE A 616 9.90 -46.39 23.33
CA ILE A 616 9.80 -45.10 24.05
C ILE A 616 9.36 -45.35 25.49
N VAL A 617 8.19 -45.97 25.71
CA VAL A 617 7.62 -46.18 27.05
C VAL A 617 8.56 -47.00 27.93
N LYS A 618 9.01 -48.18 27.46
CA LYS A 618 9.95 -49.03 28.23
C LYS A 618 11.26 -48.31 28.56
N ALA A 619 11.79 -47.47 27.67
CA ALA A 619 13.04 -46.76 27.93
C ALA A 619 12.87 -45.68 29.01
N PHE A 620 11.74 -44.98 29.02
CA PHE A 620 11.41 -43.97 30.02
C PHE A 620 11.08 -44.59 31.38
N GLU A 621 10.29 -45.67 31.42
CA GLU A 621 10.01 -46.43 32.65
C GLU A 621 11.30 -46.96 33.28
N LYS A 622 12.20 -47.53 32.48
CA LYS A 622 13.51 -48.00 32.95
C LYS A 622 14.40 -46.86 33.45
N ALA A 623 14.22 -45.64 32.91
CA ALA A 623 14.95 -44.45 33.35
C ALA A 623 14.32 -43.76 34.58
N GLY A 624 13.11 -44.13 34.97
CA GLY A 624 12.38 -43.53 36.08
C GLY A 624 11.76 -42.17 35.76
N TYR A 625 11.45 -41.91 34.48
CA TYR A 625 10.83 -40.67 34.02
C TYR A 625 9.46 -40.91 33.40
N ASP A 626 8.59 -39.91 33.48
CA ASP A 626 7.30 -39.92 32.79
C ASP A 626 7.51 -39.73 31.27
N VAL A 627 6.71 -40.42 30.46
CA VAL A 627 6.77 -40.32 29.00
C VAL A 627 6.17 -38.98 28.57
N PRO A 628 6.90 -38.15 27.78
CA PRO A 628 6.37 -36.89 27.29
C PRO A 628 5.24 -37.08 26.25
N GLU A 629 4.29 -36.14 26.24
CA GLU A 629 3.31 -36.00 25.17
C GLU A 629 4.01 -35.59 23.87
N ILE A 630 3.76 -36.30 22.78
CA ILE A 630 4.33 -36.00 21.45
C ILE A 630 3.30 -35.20 20.65
N VAL A 631 3.64 -33.97 20.28
CA VAL A 631 2.84 -33.13 19.39
C VAL A 631 3.58 -33.01 18.06
N PHE A 632 3.08 -33.70 17.04
CA PHE A 632 3.63 -33.62 15.68
C PHE A 632 2.86 -32.60 14.87
N TRP A 633 3.52 -31.52 14.46
CA TRP A 633 2.94 -30.45 13.69
C TRP A 633 3.50 -30.47 12.26
N ASN A 634 2.66 -30.96 11.35
CA ASN A 634 2.92 -30.94 9.92
C ASN A 634 2.59 -29.55 9.35
N MET A 635 3.63 -28.81 9.02
CA MET A 635 3.57 -27.46 8.47
C MET A 635 3.26 -27.45 6.96
N THR A 636 3.40 -28.60 6.29
CA THR A 636 3.00 -28.80 4.89
C THR A 636 1.53 -29.20 4.80
N GLY A 637 0.74 -28.47 3.99
CA GLY A 637 -0.63 -28.85 3.68
C GLY A 637 -1.05 -28.39 2.28
N GLU A 638 -1.76 -29.25 1.53
CA GLU A 638 -2.36 -28.91 0.23
C GLU A 638 -3.47 -27.84 0.32
N ARG A 639 -3.85 -27.43 1.54
CA ARG A 639 -4.94 -26.49 1.84
C ARG A 639 -4.57 -25.53 2.96
N THR A 640 -3.51 -24.75 2.76
CA THR A 640 -2.92 -23.78 3.72
C THR A 640 -3.84 -22.64 4.20
N LEU A 641 -5.15 -22.64 3.95
CA LEU A 641 -5.99 -21.47 4.26
C LEU A 641 -7.42 -21.71 4.75
N ARG A 642 -7.87 -22.91 5.17
CA ARG A 642 -9.25 -23.02 5.70
C ARG A 642 -9.51 -23.83 6.97
N GLU A 643 -8.80 -24.90 7.29
CA GLU A 643 -9.12 -25.69 8.48
C GLU A 643 -7.90 -26.50 8.94
N THR A 644 -7.56 -26.39 10.21
CA THR A 644 -6.75 -27.38 10.93
C THR A 644 -7.69 -28.49 11.37
N VAL A 645 -7.38 -29.73 11.00
CA VAL A 645 -8.04 -30.92 11.55
C VAL A 645 -7.10 -31.48 12.60
N GLU A 646 -7.51 -31.48 13.87
CA GLU A 646 -6.92 -32.42 14.84
C GLU A 646 -7.28 -33.81 14.32
N ASP A 647 -6.28 -34.53 13.83
CA ASP A 647 -6.50 -35.87 13.30
C ASP A 647 -6.11 -36.87 14.39
N ASP A 648 -7.11 -37.34 15.14
CA ASP A 648 -7.01 -38.49 16.02
C ASP A 648 -6.92 -39.75 15.15
N LEU A 649 -5.82 -39.90 14.39
CA LEU A 649 -5.51 -41.08 13.57
C LEU A 649 -5.30 -42.37 14.41
N GLY A 650 -5.79 -42.41 15.66
CA GLY A 650 -5.70 -43.54 16.57
C GLY A 650 -4.27 -43.86 17.03
N ARG A 651 -3.32 -42.94 16.83
CA ARG A 651 -1.91 -43.18 17.20
C ARG A 651 -1.69 -42.90 18.68
N LYS A 652 -1.50 -43.98 19.42
CA LYS A 652 -1.25 -43.92 20.87
C LYS A 652 -0.08 -42.99 21.19
N GLY A 653 -0.29 -42.04 22.09
CA GLY A 653 0.73 -41.15 22.63
C GLY A 653 1.17 -40.01 21.72
N VAL A 654 0.51 -39.78 20.57
CA VAL A 654 0.86 -38.69 19.63
C VAL A 654 -0.38 -37.91 19.25
N ARG A 655 -0.28 -36.57 19.31
CA ARG A 655 -1.24 -35.64 18.70
C ARG A 655 -0.68 -35.12 17.39
N ILE A 656 -1.43 -35.26 16.30
CA ILE A 656 -1.02 -34.80 14.97
C ILE A 656 -1.81 -33.54 14.60
N MET A 657 -1.10 -32.49 14.24
CA MET A 657 -1.65 -31.23 13.75
C MET A 657 -1.20 -31.01 12.31
N SER A 658 -2.08 -30.52 11.44
CA SER A 658 -1.75 -30.27 10.03
C SER A 658 -2.10 -28.84 9.60
N GLY A 659 -1.21 -28.24 8.81
CA GLY A 659 -1.36 -26.89 8.26
C GLY A 659 -0.72 -25.79 9.11
N PHE A 660 -0.81 -24.56 8.61
CA PHE A 660 -0.27 -23.36 9.23
C PHE A 660 -1.19 -22.16 8.96
N SER A 661 -1.71 -21.51 10.01
CA SER A 661 -2.53 -20.30 9.90
C SER A 661 -2.16 -19.25 10.94
N LYS A 662 -2.51 -17.98 10.67
CA LYS A 662 -2.26 -16.87 11.61
C LYS A 662 -3.07 -17.03 12.89
N GLU A 663 -4.28 -17.57 12.77
CA GLU A 663 -5.21 -17.85 13.86
C GLU A 663 -4.68 -18.96 14.76
N MET A 664 -4.07 -20.01 14.20
CA MET A 664 -3.45 -21.08 14.98
C MET A 664 -2.18 -20.60 15.70
N MET A 665 -1.37 -19.77 15.05
CA MET A 665 -0.23 -19.14 15.72
C MET A 665 -0.70 -18.24 16.87
N ARG A 666 -1.81 -17.51 16.70
CA ARG A 666 -2.45 -16.75 17.79
C ARG A 666 -2.98 -17.68 18.86
N SER A 667 -3.71 -18.74 18.53
CA SER A 667 -4.23 -19.71 19.51
C SER A 667 -3.12 -20.40 20.30
N PHE A 668 -2.03 -20.81 19.65
CA PHE A 668 -0.84 -21.35 20.30
C PHE A 668 -0.19 -20.32 21.24
N TRP A 669 -0.23 -19.05 20.86
CA TRP A 669 0.26 -17.94 21.66
C TRP A 669 -0.68 -17.56 22.82
N ASP A 670 -1.99 -17.63 22.59
CA ASP A 670 -3.04 -17.34 23.55
C ASP A 670 -3.09 -18.46 24.59
N GLU A 671 -2.92 -19.73 24.20
CA GLU A 671 -2.71 -20.87 25.13
C GLU A 671 -1.48 -20.61 26.01
N ALA A 672 -0.37 -20.16 25.42
CA ALA A 672 0.82 -19.76 26.17
C ALA A 672 0.54 -18.61 27.16
N GLN A 673 -0.21 -17.60 26.73
CA GLN A 673 -0.57 -16.46 27.58
C GLN A 673 -1.58 -16.82 28.66
N GLU A 674 -2.54 -17.69 28.37
CA GLU A 674 -3.60 -18.12 29.29
C GLU A 674 -3.05 -19.06 30.37
N ASN A 675 -2.17 -20.00 29.99
CA ASN A 675 -1.38 -20.80 30.93
C ASN A 675 -0.56 -19.90 31.86
N GLY A 676 0.10 -18.86 31.30
CA GLY A 676 0.82 -17.88 32.12
C GLY A 676 -0.06 -16.98 32.97
N ARG A 677 -1.27 -16.64 32.51
CA ARG A 677 -2.24 -15.83 33.25
C ARG A 677 -2.87 -16.61 34.40
N GLN A 678 -3.16 -17.90 34.22
CA GLN A 678 -3.69 -18.79 35.25
C GLN A 678 -2.66 -19.06 36.35
N GLU A 679 -1.39 -19.25 36.00
CA GLU A 679 -0.33 -19.44 36.99
C GLU A 679 0.01 -18.12 37.72
N ARG A 680 -0.02 -16.97 37.03
CA ARG A 680 0.02 -15.64 37.67
C ARG A 680 -1.17 -15.43 38.59
N LEU A 681 -2.39 -15.75 38.17
CA LEU A 681 -3.58 -15.68 39.04
C LEU A 681 -3.41 -16.57 40.27
N LEU A 682 -2.86 -17.78 40.15
CA LEU A 682 -2.56 -18.66 41.29
C LEU A 682 -1.47 -18.09 42.22
N LYS A 683 -0.50 -17.34 41.68
CA LYS A 683 0.55 -16.65 42.44
C LYS A 683 0.04 -15.36 43.10
N PHE A 684 -0.79 -14.58 42.38
CA PHE A 684 -1.48 -13.37 42.86
C PHE A 684 -2.56 -13.69 43.90
N ILE A 685 -3.25 -14.83 43.81
CA ILE A 685 -4.18 -15.31 44.83
C ILE A 685 -3.43 -15.71 46.11
N LYS A 686 -2.16 -16.12 46.01
CA LYS A 686 -1.30 -16.39 47.18
C LYS A 686 -0.72 -15.12 47.81
N ASP A 687 -0.42 -14.09 47.01
CA ASP A 687 0.27 -12.89 47.48
C ASP A 687 -0.63 -11.64 47.63
N GLY A 688 -1.95 -11.77 47.40
CA GLY A 688 -2.98 -10.89 47.93
C GLY A 688 -2.79 -9.38 47.70
N ASP A 689 -2.91 -8.91 46.46
CA ASP A 689 -3.26 -7.51 46.19
C ASP A 689 -3.88 -7.34 44.80
N ALA A 690 -5.06 -6.73 44.74
CA ALA A 690 -5.86 -6.54 43.53
C ALA A 690 -5.89 -5.06 43.13
N VAL A 691 -5.43 -4.74 41.92
CA VAL A 691 -5.73 -3.45 41.26
C VAL A 691 -6.05 -3.70 39.79
N GLY A 692 -7.24 -3.23 39.38
CA GLY A 692 -7.76 -3.36 38.03
C GLY A 692 -7.06 -2.45 37.02
N VAL A 693 -7.05 -2.89 35.76
CA VAL A 693 -6.59 -2.10 34.61
C VAL A 693 -7.73 -2.04 33.60
N GLU A 694 -8.23 -0.83 33.34
CA GLU A 694 -9.11 -0.50 32.23
C GLU A 694 -8.32 -0.53 30.90
N GLY A 695 -8.85 -1.24 29.91
CA GLY A 695 -8.33 -1.28 28.54
C GLY A 695 -9.12 -0.33 27.64
N SER A 696 -8.39 0.47 26.85
CA SER A 696 -8.95 1.37 25.83
C SER A 696 -9.18 0.62 24.51
N ASP A 697 -10.43 0.57 24.07
CA ASP A 697 -10.86 0.04 22.78
C ASP A 697 -10.60 1.05 21.66
N ASP A 698 -9.63 0.81 20.79
CA ASP A 698 -9.42 1.63 19.58
C ASP A 698 -8.90 0.83 18.36
N GLU A 699 -8.92 -0.52 18.37
CA GLU A 699 -8.45 -1.35 17.24
C GLU A 699 -9.55 -2.21 16.55
N GLU A 700 -10.82 -2.16 16.99
CA GLU A 700 -11.91 -2.94 16.37
C GLU A 700 -12.62 -2.26 15.18
N GLU A 701 -12.31 -1.00 14.86
CA GLU A 701 -13.14 -0.24 13.91
C GLU A 701 -12.89 -0.52 12.40
N TRP A 702 -11.90 -1.35 12.06
CA TRP A 702 -11.57 -1.66 10.65
C TRP A 702 -11.95 -3.07 10.16
N MET A 703 -12.39 -3.96 11.05
CA MET A 703 -12.76 -5.34 10.69
C MET A 703 -14.28 -5.58 10.61
N SER A 704 -15.12 -4.59 10.93
CA SER A 704 -16.58 -4.76 11.02
C SER A 704 -17.37 -4.41 9.74
N LEU A 705 -16.74 -4.28 8.56
CA LEU A 705 -17.44 -4.04 7.28
C LEU A 705 -18.10 -5.31 6.68
N ASN A 706 -18.64 -6.18 7.52
CA ASN A 706 -19.57 -7.25 7.14
C ASN A 706 -20.97 -7.07 7.76
N VAL A 707 -21.35 -5.83 8.10
CA VAL A 707 -22.75 -5.44 8.27
C VAL A 707 -23.43 -5.46 6.88
N MET A 708 -24.73 -5.78 6.84
CA MET A 708 -25.54 -5.93 5.63
C MET A 708 -25.07 -5.05 4.45
N PRO A 709 -24.93 -5.59 3.22
CA PRO A 709 -24.35 -4.85 2.10
C PRO A 709 -24.96 -3.46 1.81
N LEU A 710 -26.25 -3.27 2.14
CA LEU A 710 -26.94 -1.99 2.03
C LEU A 710 -26.49 -0.96 3.07
N GLU A 711 -26.22 -1.40 4.30
CA GLU A 711 -25.78 -0.53 5.38
C GLU A 711 -24.34 -0.09 5.17
N GLY A 712 -23.48 -0.99 4.67
CA GLY A 712 -22.14 -0.64 4.21
C GLY A 712 -22.15 0.38 3.07
N MET A 713 -23.07 0.24 2.10
CA MET A 713 -23.24 1.22 1.01
C MET A 713 -23.73 2.57 1.55
N ARG A 714 -24.73 2.58 2.43
CA ARG A 714 -25.26 3.81 3.04
C ARG A 714 -24.18 4.55 3.83
N LYS A 715 -23.44 3.86 4.69
CA LYS A 715 -22.32 4.46 5.45
C LYS A 715 -21.23 5.03 4.55
N ALA A 716 -21.03 4.44 3.37
CA ALA A 716 -20.03 4.92 2.41
C ALA A 716 -20.49 6.14 1.59
N LEU A 717 -21.75 6.21 1.16
CA LEU A 717 -22.25 7.23 0.23
C LEU A 717 -22.93 8.43 0.89
N PHE A 718 -23.42 8.30 2.13
CA PHE A 718 -24.11 9.38 2.86
C PHE A 718 -23.16 10.20 3.76
N LYS A 719 -21.88 10.27 3.41
CA LYS A 719 -20.93 11.16 4.07
C LYS A 719 -21.17 12.60 3.64
N THR A 720 -21.00 13.54 4.57
CA THR A 720 -21.19 14.98 4.32
C THR A 720 -20.28 15.57 3.25
N SER A 721 -19.16 14.90 2.94
CA SER A 721 -18.26 15.30 1.87
C SER A 721 -18.92 15.22 0.48
N TYR A 722 -19.99 14.45 0.31
CA TYR A 722 -20.71 14.30 -0.96
C TYR A 722 -21.92 15.23 -1.14
N ASP A 723 -22.32 15.99 -0.11
CA ASP A 723 -23.58 16.77 -0.13
C ASP A 723 -23.57 17.93 -1.14
N GLY A 724 -22.40 18.34 -1.63
CA GLY A 724 -22.27 19.37 -2.67
C GLY A 724 -22.46 18.87 -4.10
N LEU A 725 -22.76 17.58 -4.30
CA LEU A 725 -22.99 16.99 -5.61
C LEU A 725 -24.42 17.29 -6.10
N VAL A 726 -24.57 17.68 -7.36
CA VAL A 726 -25.86 18.06 -7.96
C VAL A 726 -26.13 17.33 -9.27
N VAL A 727 -27.36 16.83 -9.47
CA VAL A 727 -27.81 16.26 -10.76
C VAL A 727 -28.61 17.34 -11.50
N LEU A 728 -28.29 17.59 -12.77
CA LEU A 728 -28.82 18.71 -13.56
C LEU A 728 -29.41 18.32 -14.93
N ASP A 729 -29.22 17.07 -15.35
CA ASP A 729 -29.71 16.51 -16.62
C ASP A 729 -30.90 15.58 -16.40
#